data_AF-A0A7Y5EJE6-F1
#
_entry.id   AF-A0A7Y5EJE6-F1
#
_cell.length_a   1.000
_cell.length_b   1.000
_cell.length_c   1.000
_cell.angle_alpha   90.00
_cell.angle_beta   90.00
_cell.angle_gamma   90.00
#
_symmetry.space_group_name_H-M   'P 1'
#
loop_
_entity.id
_entity.type
_entity.pdbx_description
1 polymer ?
#
loop_
_entity_poly.entity_id
_entity_poly.type
_entity_poly.pdbx_seq_one_letter_code
_entity_poly.pdbx_strand_id
1 'polypeptide(L)'
;MTAHPNPLALTTQQLGPHLDNKLLKQALDVKQLIPAFIGQERAKSALAFAIGMDMPGYNLYVMGEPALGRFTLVQDILQQAASEKATPEEWCYLNNFDDERVPGTLRLLPGEGKILVKKIEALIDELLDTFPAAFDNPGYQRKKKAIARAFDDKYEHAIELVESKALEKNVVLYEENGAVSFSPIIDGKPLDDQEFSKLTEEQRQYFYGLVSELETILNEQLLELPQWKRELSESLRALRKDTIEQAIKPLLKQLEHDYAAELGVQRYIREMRSHLVKAVLELMPDESEAEKQEEADNREIFIEEFVPNVLVHYESMSGAPIVFEPNPSYGNLFGRVEYNSSSGSLYTNYRMIRPGALHRANGGYLILDADRLLTQPQLWDALKLALKSGELLIDTLSEHAVTNSTIITPKAIPLNVKVVLLGSRDLYYLIQDVDDEFNELFRVLADFEHYLPYNEQTVTYMAMQIREQMRLLNINELTAAGFKQLLTFSFRQAEHQRKLSARFADVLELVREACYYAGQQHSDSLDAAHIQQALKGKQHRTGRISEGFLEDIQEGQILIDTDGLAVGKINGLTVLEIGDTAFGTPARISATVFAGSSGVIDIEREVELGKAIHSKGVLLLTGYLGAKYAREFPLTLSANIAMEQSYGHIDGDSASLAEVCALLSAITDIPIKQSLAVTGSINQHGQVQAIGGVNEKIEGYFRLCQSRGLTGEQGVIIPASNQLNLVLNDEVISAVKQHKFHIYVVKTVDEALNLLTGVEAGEKNSRGQYPKKSVNGRALVRLADIAEIVNGAMDED
;
A
#
# COMPACT_ATOMS: atom_id res chain seq x y z
N MET A 1 31.04 44.59 -39.02
CA MET A 1 32.18 43.86 -38.41
C MET A 1 31.65 42.51 -37.95
N THR A 2 32.03 41.43 -38.61
CA THR A 2 31.64 40.06 -38.23
C THR A 2 32.36 39.70 -36.94
N ALA A 3 31.68 39.87 -35.81
CA ALA A 3 32.19 39.44 -34.51
C ALA A 3 32.45 37.93 -34.56
N HIS A 4 33.69 37.51 -34.29
CA HIS A 4 33.97 36.10 -34.06
C HIS A 4 33.08 35.62 -32.89
N PRO A 5 32.45 34.45 -32.99
CA PRO A 5 31.61 33.94 -31.92
C PRO A 5 32.46 33.78 -30.65
N ASN A 6 31.97 34.34 -29.54
CA ASN A 6 32.62 34.18 -28.24
C ASN A 6 32.74 32.68 -27.94
N PRO A 7 33.93 32.14 -27.66
CA PRO A 7 34.15 30.70 -27.48
C PRO A 7 33.37 30.10 -26.31
N LEU A 8 32.91 30.93 -25.36
CA LEU A 8 32.09 30.52 -24.24
C LEU A 8 30.59 30.46 -24.57
N ALA A 9 30.15 31.02 -25.71
CA ALA A 9 28.75 31.01 -26.12
C ALA A 9 28.36 29.64 -26.73
N LEU A 10 27.24 29.09 -26.28
CA LEU A 10 26.68 27.86 -26.82
C LEU A 10 25.98 28.08 -28.16
N THR A 11 26.14 27.11 -29.06
CA THR A 11 25.39 27.01 -30.31
C THR A 11 24.02 26.38 -30.09
N THR A 12 23.08 26.58 -31.01
CA THR A 12 21.72 26.03 -30.91
C THR A 12 21.67 24.51 -30.80
N GLN A 13 22.66 23.79 -31.37
CA GLN A 13 22.76 22.33 -31.27
C GLN A 13 23.12 21.84 -29.87
N GLN A 14 23.63 22.71 -29.00
CA GLN A 14 24.06 22.37 -27.64
C GLN A 14 22.99 22.67 -26.58
N LEU A 15 21.84 23.23 -26.98
CA LEU A 15 20.78 23.71 -26.09
C LEU A 15 19.66 22.69 -25.84
N GLY A 16 19.74 21.49 -26.41
CA GLY A 16 18.71 20.47 -26.32
C GLY A 16 19.17 19.11 -26.85
N PRO A 17 18.34 18.07 -26.70
CA PRO A 17 18.66 16.71 -27.13
C PRO A 17 18.75 16.62 -28.66
N HIS A 18 19.72 15.83 -29.15
CA HIS A 18 19.84 15.51 -30.57
C HIS A 18 19.02 14.26 -30.90
N LEU A 19 17.85 14.47 -31.53
CA LEU A 19 16.95 13.41 -31.94
C LEU A 19 17.24 12.94 -33.38
N ASP A 20 17.55 11.66 -33.55
CA ASP A 20 17.78 11.07 -34.88
C ASP A 20 16.44 10.78 -35.59
N ASN A 21 16.18 11.52 -36.67
CA ASN A 21 14.97 11.34 -37.49
C ASN A 21 14.83 9.93 -38.07
N LYS A 22 15.93 9.22 -38.33
CA LYS A 22 15.89 7.84 -38.83
C LYS A 22 15.34 6.91 -37.75
N LEU A 23 15.86 7.04 -36.53
CA LEU A 23 15.40 6.28 -35.36
C LEU A 23 13.91 6.52 -35.08
N LEU A 24 13.47 7.79 -35.14
CA LEU A 24 12.05 8.14 -34.92
C LEU A 24 11.13 7.48 -35.95
N LYS A 25 11.49 7.50 -37.23
CA LYS A 25 10.72 6.85 -38.29
C LYS A 25 10.64 5.34 -38.08
N GLN A 26 11.78 4.70 -37.81
CA GLN A 26 11.84 3.26 -37.53
C GLN A 26 10.93 2.87 -36.37
N ALA A 27 10.98 3.63 -35.27
CA ALA A 27 10.15 3.38 -34.09
C ALA A 27 8.64 3.50 -34.37
N LEU A 28 8.23 4.44 -35.24
CA LEU A 28 6.83 4.63 -35.62
C LEU A 28 6.32 3.51 -36.55
N ASP A 29 7.19 2.92 -37.36
CA ASP A 29 6.86 1.85 -38.32
C ASP A 29 6.67 0.47 -37.67
N VAL A 30 7.15 0.26 -36.44
CA VAL A 30 7.05 -1.03 -35.75
C VAL A 30 5.59 -1.38 -35.44
N LYS A 31 5.19 -2.62 -35.78
CA LYS A 31 3.86 -3.17 -35.54
C LYS A 31 3.83 -4.34 -34.54
N GLN A 32 4.98 -4.92 -34.21
CA GLN A 32 5.09 -6.04 -33.29
C GLN A 32 5.33 -5.56 -31.86
N LEU A 33 4.67 -6.19 -30.89
CA LEU A 33 4.91 -5.95 -29.46
C LEU A 33 6.32 -6.39 -29.07
N ILE A 34 7.09 -5.44 -28.55
CA ILE A 34 8.35 -5.68 -27.85
C ILE A 34 8.03 -6.03 -26.38
N PRO A 35 8.84 -6.86 -25.69
CA PRO A 35 8.67 -7.15 -24.27
C PRO A 35 8.39 -5.91 -23.42
N ALA A 36 7.46 -6.06 -22.48
CA ALA A 36 7.10 -5.01 -21.54
C ALA A 36 8.31 -4.60 -20.68
N PHE A 37 8.43 -3.29 -20.40
CA PHE A 37 9.41 -2.66 -19.49
C PHE A 37 10.88 -2.66 -19.95
N ILE A 38 11.22 -1.79 -20.90
CA ILE A 38 12.60 -1.60 -21.35
C ILE A 38 13.38 -0.69 -20.39
N GLY A 39 14.65 -1.01 -20.16
CA GLY A 39 15.57 -0.19 -19.36
C GLY A 39 15.48 -0.40 -17.85
N GLN A 40 14.74 -1.41 -17.39
CA GLN A 40 14.60 -1.80 -15.98
C GLN A 40 15.33 -3.13 -15.68
N GLU A 41 16.47 -3.38 -16.32
CA GLU A 41 17.18 -4.67 -16.25
C GLU A 41 17.62 -5.04 -14.82
N ARG A 42 18.04 -4.05 -14.02
CA ARG A 42 18.40 -4.27 -12.60
C ARG A 42 17.20 -4.78 -11.80
N ALA A 43 16.07 -4.08 -11.88
CA ALA A 43 14.83 -4.48 -11.21
C ALA A 43 14.33 -5.85 -11.70
N LYS A 44 14.37 -6.10 -13.02
CA LYS A 44 14.00 -7.39 -13.61
C LYS A 44 14.88 -8.54 -13.11
N SER A 45 16.19 -8.34 -13.07
CA SER A 45 17.14 -9.35 -12.58
C SER A 45 16.92 -9.64 -11.10
N ALA A 46 16.69 -8.61 -10.27
CA ALA A 46 16.39 -8.77 -8.85
C ALA A 46 15.05 -9.50 -8.62
N LEU A 47 14.01 -9.15 -9.37
CA LEU A 47 12.71 -9.84 -9.36
C LEU A 47 12.86 -11.32 -9.72
N ALA A 48 13.53 -11.63 -10.83
CA ALA A 48 13.76 -13.01 -11.26
C ALA A 48 14.57 -13.82 -10.22
N PHE A 49 15.60 -13.20 -9.63
CA PHE A 49 16.39 -13.81 -8.56
C PHE A 49 15.54 -14.09 -7.32
N ALA A 50 14.74 -13.12 -6.86
CA ALA A 50 13.87 -13.30 -5.69
C ALA A 50 12.86 -14.42 -5.93
N ILE A 51 12.26 -14.48 -7.13
CA ILE A 51 11.26 -15.49 -7.49
C ILE A 51 11.87 -16.89 -7.54
N GLY A 52 13.08 -17.04 -8.09
CA GLY A 52 13.79 -18.32 -8.14
C GLY A 52 14.39 -18.77 -6.81
N MET A 53 14.37 -17.94 -5.78
CA MET A 53 14.92 -18.23 -4.45
C MET A 53 13.80 -18.55 -3.46
N ASP A 54 13.55 -19.83 -3.18
CA ASP A 54 12.47 -20.27 -2.29
C ASP A 54 12.85 -20.27 -0.78
N MET A 55 14.02 -19.75 -0.41
CA MET A 55 14.47 -19.69 0.99
C MET A 55 13.75 -18.58 1.78
N PRO A 56 13.45 -18.81 3.08
CA PRO A 56 12.94 -17.76 3.97
C PRO A 56 13.85 -16.53 4.02
N GLY A 57 13.25 -15.35 4.17
CA GLY A 57 13.97 -14.07 4.23
C GLY A 57 14.36 -13.46 2.87
N TYR A 58 14.06 -14.15 1.76
CA TYR A 58 14.22 -13.61 0.40
C TYR A 58 12.91 -13.02 -0.14
N ASN A 59 12.25 -12.19 0.70
CA ASN A 59 11.18 -11.32 0.22
C ASN A 59 11.78 -10.11 -0.51
N LEU A 60 10.93 -9.41 -1.25
CA LEU A 60 11.33 -8.36 -2.16
C LEU A 60 10.86 -6.99 -1.69
N TYR A 61 11.75 -6.00 -1.75
CA TYR A 61 11.36 -4.60 -1.75
C TYR A 61 11.58 -4.02 -3.16
N VAL A 62 10.52 -3.48 -3.75
CA VAL A 62 10.52 -2.86 -5.07
C VAL A 62 10.57 -1.35 -4.90
N MET A 63 11.78 -0.84 -5.05
CA MET A 63 12.14 0.53 -4.76
C MET A 63 12.01 1.40 -6.01
N GLY A 64 11.31 2.53 -5.88
CA GLY A 64 11.26 3.55 -6.92
C GLY A 64 10.17 4.57 -6.67
N GLU A 65 10.14 5.61 -7.50
CA GLU A 65 9.12 6.66 -7.40
C GLU A 65 7.72 6.15 -7.81
N PRO A 66 6.65 6.83 -7.39
CA PRO A 66 5.34 6.68 -8.00
C PRO A 66 5.41 6.81 -9.54
N ALA A 67 4.42 6.27 -10.24
CA ALA A 67 4.30 6.41 -11.71
C ALA A 67 5.41 5.79 -12.58
N LEU A 68 6.31 4.97 -12.03
CA LEU A 68 7.31 4.20 -12.80
C LEU A 68 6.79 2.85 -13.35
N GLY A 69 5.48 2.55 -13.20
CA GLY A 69 4.89 1.28 -13.64
C GLY A 69 5.33 0.05 -12.82
N ARG A 70 5.81 0.26 -11.59
CA ARG A 70 6.34 -0.79 -10.69
C ARG A 70 5.37 -1.95 -10.50
N PHE A 71 4.12 -1.63 -10.14
CA PHE A 71 3.07 -2.62 -9.92
C PHE A 71 2.86 -3.49 -11.15
N THR A 72 2.74 -2.90 -12.33
CA THR A 72 2.51 -3.62 -13.58
C THR A 72 3.68 -4.53 -13.94
N LEU A 73 4.94 -4.09 -13.81
CA LEU A 73 6.10 -4.96 -14.06
C LEU A 73 6.15 -6.15 -13.10
N VAL A 74 5.93 -5.87 -11.81
CA VAL A 74 5.92 -6.91 -10.78
C VAL A 74 4.81 -7.92 -11.08
N GLN A 75 3.60 -7.45 -11.37
CA GLN A 75 2.47 -8.30 -11.69
C GLN A 75 2.72 -9.18 -12.92
N ASP A 76 3.26 -8.62 -14.01
CA ASP A 76 3.56 -9.37 -15.23
C ASP A 76 4.59 -10.48 -15.00
N ILE A 77 5.68 -10.16 -14.29
CA ILE A 77 6.73 -11.16 -13.97
C ILE A 77 6.19 -12.23 -13.03
N LEU A 78 5.45 -11.83 -11.99
CA LEU A 78 4.84 -12.79 -11.06
C LEU A 78 3.84 -13.69 -11.78
N GLN A 79 3.04 -13.17 -12.71
CA GLN A 79 2.05 -13.96 -13.46
C GLN A 79 2.72 -15.07 -14.27
N GLN A 80 3.84 -14.77 -14.93
CA GLN A 80 4.62 -15.77 -15.65
C GLN A 80 5.16 -16.84 -14.69
N ALA A 81 5.79 -16.44 -13.60
CA ALA A 81 6.35 -17.37 -12.63
C ALA A 81 5.28 -18.20 -11.90
N ALA A 82 4.13 -17.60 -11.60
CA ALA A 82 3.01 -18.24 -10.93
C ALA A 82 2.38 -19.35 -11.78
N SER A 83 2.30 -19.16 -13.11
CA SER A 83 1.76 -20.16 -14.03
C SER A 83 2.61 -21.44 -14.14
N GLU A 84 3.90 -21.36 -13.78
CA GLU A 84 4.82 -22.50 -13.79
C GLU A 84 4.86 -23.26 -12.45
N LYS A 85 4.37 -22.65 -11.35
CA LYS A 85 4.31 -23.28 -10.03
C LYS A 85 3.11 -24.20 -9.90
N ALA A 86 3.22 -25.23 -9.05
CA ALA A 86 2.09 -26.08 -8.71
C ALA A 86 1.02 -25.29 -7.94
N THR A 87 -0.25 -25.62 -8.18
CA THR A 87 -1.36 -25.08 -7.38
C THR A 87 -1.18 -25.49 -5.90
N PRO A 88 -1.27 -24.54 -4.95
CA PRO A 88 -1.06 -24.84 -3.54
C PRO A 88 -2.22 -25.63 -2.93
N GLU A 89 -1.93 -26.26 -1.81
CA GLU A 89 -2.91 -27.00 -1.00
C GLU A 89 -3.99 -26.08 -0.43
N GLU A 90 -5.20 -26.63 -0.28
CA GLU A 90 -6.31 -25.94 0.38
C GLU A 90 -6.26 -26.19 1.89
N TRP A 91 -6.57 -25.15 2.66
CA TRP A 91 -6.69 -25.23 4.12
C TRP A 91 -8.11 -24.89 4.54
N CYS A 92 -8.67 -25.72 5.41
CA CYS A 92 -9.96 -25.48 6.01
C CYS A 92 -9.91 -25.61 7.53
N TYR A 93 -10.79 -24.87 8.21
CA TYR A 93 -11.03 -25.05 9.63
C TYR A 93 -12.13 -26.09 9.84
N LEU A 94 -11.91 -26.97 10.82
CA LEU A 94 -12.83 -27.99 11.26
C LEU A 94 -13.33 -27.66 12.65
N ASN A 95 -14.56 -28.10 12.96
CA ASN A 95 -14.99 -28.11 14.34
C ASN A 95 -14.09 -29.03 15.15
N ASN A 96 -13.64 -28.55 16.31
CA ASN A 96 -12.96 -29.38 17.28
C ASN A 96 -13.99 -29.83 18.32
N PHE A 97 -14.50 -31.04 18.15
CA PHE A 97 -15.61 -31.53 18.98
C PHE A 97 -15.25 -31.75 20.47
N ASP A 98 -13.95 -31.78 20.81
CA ASP A 98 -13.49 -31.82 22.20
C ASP A 98 -13.42 -30.42 22.83
N ASP A 99 -13.10 -29.39 22.04
CA ASP A 99 -13.04 -27.99 22.45
C ASP A 99 -13.31 -27.06 21.25
N GLU A 100 -14.56 -26.64 21.09
CA GLU A 100 -15.04 -25.81 19.97
C GLU A 100 -14.35 -24.44 19.91
N ARG A 101 -13.75 -24.00 21.02
CA ARG A 101 -13.00 -22.74 21.06
C ARG A 101 -11.65 -22.82 20.36
N VAL A 102 -11.16 -24.02 20.04
CA VAL A 102 -9.89 -24.21 19.33
C VAL A 102 -10.12 -24.98 18.03
N PRO A 103 -10.68 -24.33 16.98
CA PRO A 103 -10.91 -24.95 15.69
C PRO A 103 -9.68 -25.67 15.14
N GLY A 104 -9.87 -26.89 14.65
CA GLY A 104 -8.82 -27.69 14.02
C GLY A 104 -8.54 -27.26 12.59
N THR A 105 -7.41 -27.67 12.01
CA THR A 105 -7.09 -27.44 10.60
C THR A 105 -7.02 -28.74 9.83
N LEU A 106 -7.42 -28.70 8.55
CA LEU A 106 -7.31 -29.81 7.62
C LEU A 106 -6.72 -29.30 6.30
N ARG A 107 -5.73 -30.05 5.82
CA ARG A 107 -5.04 -29.85 4.55
C ARG A 107 -5.70 -30.74 3.48
N LEU A 108 -6.01 -30.16 2.33
CA LEU A 108 -6.66 -30.83 1.20
C LEU A 108 -5.94 -30.50 -0.11
N LEU A 109 -6.08 -31.37 -1.12
CA LEU A 109 -5.55 -31.07 -2.45
C LEU A 109 -6.43 -30.01 -3.15
N PRO A 110 -5.90 -29.29 -4.15
CA PRO A 110 -6.64 -28.26 -4.86
C PRO A 110 -7.98 -28.77 -5.43
N GLY A 111 -9.08 -28.12 -5.10
CA GLY A 111 -10.43 -28.46 -5.52
C GLY A 111 -11.16 -29.48 -4.65
N GLU A 112 -10.45 -30.20 -3.76
CA GLU A 112 -11.06 -31.22 -2.90
C GLU A 112 -11.90 -30.63 -1.78
N GLY A 113 -11.59 -29.43 -1.28
CA GLY A 113 -12.37 -28.78 -0.23
C GLY A 113 -13.82 -28.57 -0.64
N LYS A 114 -14.05 -28.12 -1.88
CA LYS A 114 -15.41 -27.95 -2.43
C LYS A 114 -16.15 -29.29 -2.56
N ILE A 115 -15.44 -30.36 -2.88
CA ILE A 115 -16.01 -31.71 -3.00
C ILE A 115 -16.37 -32.23 -1.60
N LEU A 116 -15.48 -32.07 -0.62
CA LEU A 116 -15.70 -32.50 0.76
C LEU A 116 -16.91 -31.79 1.39
N VAL A 117 -17.00 -30.47 1.24
CA VAL A 117 -18.13 -29.67 1.72
C VAL A 117 -19.44 -30.22 1.14
N LYS A 118 -19.52 -30.40 -0.19
CA LYS A 118 -20.71 -30.95 -0.85
C LYS A 118 -21.08 -32.35 -0.37
N LYS A 119 -20.09 -33.22 -0.11
CA LYS A 119 -20.33 -34.57 0.37
C LYS A 119 -20.84 -34.60 1.81
N ILE A 120 -20.35 -33.71 2.67
CA ILE A 120 -20.85 -33.60 4.05
C ILE A 120 -22.22 -32.94 4.08
N GLU A 121 -22.49 -31.94 3.23
CA GLU A 121 -23.85 -31.39 3.06
C GLU A 121 -24.84 -32.45 2.57
N ALA A 122 -24.45 -33.26 1.57
CA ALA A 122 -25.28 -34.37 1.11
C ALA A 122 -25.51 -35.43 2.19
N LEU A 123 -24.49 -35.73 3.02
CA LEU A 123 -24.67 -36.57 4.20
C LEU A 123 -25.70 -35.98 5.16
N ILE A 124 -25.65 -34.66 5.43
CA ILE A 124 -26.65 -33.99 6.29
C ILE A 124 -28.05 -34.12 5.71
N ASP A 125 -28.21 -33.86 4.41
CA ASP A 125 -29.50 -34.01 3.73
C ASP A 125 -30.01 -35.47 3.82
N GLU A 126 -29.14 -36.46 3.60
CA GLU A 126 -29.48 -37.89 3.75
C GLU A 126 -29.86 -38.27 5.20
N LEU A 127 -29.23 -37.67 6.22
CA LEU A 127 -29.59 -37.91 7.62
C LEU A 127 -30.99 -37.38 7.93
N LEU A 128 -31.29 -36.16 7.48
CA LEU A 128 -32.60 -35.52 7.67
C LEU A 128 -33.73 -36.33 7.02
N ASP A 129 -33.47 -36.94 5.85
CA ASP A 129 -34.43 -37.83 5.18
C ASP A 129 -34.52 -39.22 5.86
N THR A 130 -33.41 -39.76 6.38
CA THR A 130 -33.34 -41.14 6.90
C THR A 130 -34.02 -41.29 8.25
N PHE A 131 -33.85 -40.33 9.17
CA PHE A 131 -34.28 -40.50 10.56
C PHE A 131 -35.78 -40.51 10.80
N PRO A 132 -36.60 -39.64 10.18
CA PRO A 132 -38.04 -39.72 10.27
C PRO A 132 -38.54 -41.11 9.85
N ALA A 133 -38.06 -41.62 8.72
CA ALA A 133 -38.40 -42.96 8.23
C ALA A 133 -37.86 -44.11 9.11
N ALA A 134 -36.70 -43.93 9.74
CA ALA A 134 -36.10 -44.92 10.64
C ALA A 134 -36.89 -45.07 11.94
N PHE A 135 -37.41 -43.97 12.50
CA PHE A 135 -38.28 -43.99 13.68
C PHE A 135 -39.71 -44.45 13.34
N ASP A 136 -40.18 -44.28 12.12
CA ASP A 136 -41.47 -44.85 11.68
C ASP A 136 -41.40 -46.33 11.29
N ASN A 137 -40.20 -46.91 11.23
CA ASN A 137 -40.01 -48.29 10.81
C ASN A 137 -40.80 -49.27 11.71
N PRO A 138 -41.57 -50.22 11.13
CA PRO A 138 -42.33 -51.20 11.90
C PRO A 138 -41.51 -52.00 12.91
N GLY A 139 -40.22 -52.25 12.63
CA GLY A 139 -39.31 -52.92 13.54
C GLY A 139 -38.99 -52.08 14.78
N TYR A 140 -38.73 -50.78 14.60
CA TYR A 140 -38.52 -49.83 15.70
C TYR A 140 -39.80 -49.67 16.52
N GLN A 141 -40.94 -49.42 15.86
CA GLN A 141 -42.24 -49.26 16.51
C GLN A 141 -42.65 -50.50 17.33
N ARG A 142 -42.36 -51.72 16.83
CA ARG A 142 -42.57 -52.97 17.58
C ARG A 142 -41.69 -53.06 18.82
N LYS A 143 -40.40 -52.72 18.72
CA LYS A 143 -39.47 -52.72 19.87
C LYS A 143 -39.88 -51.66 20.89
N LYS A 144 -40.22 -50.45 20.45
CA LYS A 144 -40.74 -49.35 21.29
C LYS A 144 -41.98 -49.79 22.05
N LYS A 145 -42.96 -50.40 21.36
CA LYS A 145 -44.17 -50.97 21.99
C LYS A 145 -43.86 -52.12 22.95
N ALA A 146 -42.87 -52.97 22.65
CA ALA A 146 -42.48 -54.05 23.55
C ALA A 146 -41.83 -53.54 24.85
N ILE A 147 -41.01 -52.48 24.76
CA ILE A 147 -40.43 -51.81 25.93
C ILE A 147 -41.52 -51.13 26.76
N ALA A 148 -42.45 -50.41 26.11
CA ALA A 148 -43.60 -49.80 26.80
C ALA A 148 -44.46 -50.87 27.48
N ARG A 149 -44.78 -51.96 26.77
CA ARG A 149 -45.57 -53.07 27.32
C ARG A 149 -44.90 -53.74 28.53
N ALA A 150 -43.57 -53.87 28.55
CA ALA A 150 -42.89 -54.42 29.71
C ALA A 150 -43.01 -53.53 30.97
N PHE A 151 -43.19 -52.22 30.79
CA PHE A 151 -43.55 -51.30 31.87
C PHE A 151 -45.05 -51.43 32.20
N ASP A 152 -45.91 -51.44 31.19
CA ASP A 152 -47.37 -51.55 31.38
C ASP A 152 -47.73 -52.86 32.12
N ASP A 153 -47.13 -54.00 31.75
CA ASP A 153 -47.36 -55.30 32.40
C ASP A 153 -46.94 -55.26 33.90
N LYS A 154 -45.85 -54.56 34.26
CA LYS A 154 -45.43 -54.39 35.67
C LYS A 154 -46.41 -53.50 36.43
N TYR A 155 -46.86 -52.42 35.79
CA TYR A 155 -47.80 -51.46 36.36
C TYR A 155 -49.19 -52.08 36.55
N GLU A 156 -49.74 -52.73 35.52
CA GLU A 156 -51.01 -53.46 35.58
C GLU A 156 -50.96 -54.55 36.65
N HIS A 157 -49.90 -55.35 36.74
CA HIS A 157 -49.79 -56.37 37.78
C HIS A 157 -49.80 -55.78 39.20
N ALA A 158 -49.12 -54.65 39.42
CA ALA A 158 -49.14 -53.95 40.69
C ALA A 158 -50.55 -53.43 41.02
N ILE A 159 -51.27 -52.91 40.03
CA ILE A 159 -52.66 -52.44 40.18
C ILE A 159 -53.63 -53.60 40.42
N GLU A 160 -53.53 -54.72 39.69
CA GLU A 160 -54.35 -55.92 39.87
C GLU A 160 -54.25 -56.49 41.30
N LEU A 161 -53.04 -56.50 41.88
CA LEU A 161 -52.83 -56.94 43.26
C LEU A 161 -53.55 -56.04 44.28
N VAL A 162 -53.60 -54.73 44.01
CA VAL A 162 -54.31 -53.76 44.83
C VAL A 162 -55.82 -53.89 44.61
N GLU A 163 -56.27 -54.05 43.37
CA GLU A 163 -57.67 -54.22 42.98
C GLU A 163 -58.28 -55.49 43.62
N SER A 164 -57.59 -56.63 43.58
CA SER A 164 -58.06 -57.86 44.22
C SER A 164 -58.24 -57.70 45.74
N LYS A 165 -57.31 -57.01 46.41
CA LYS A 165 -57.39 -56.73 47.85
C LYS A 165 -58.48 -55.71 48.19
N ALA A 166 -58.72 -54.75 47.29
CA ALA A 166 -59.81 -53.79 47.41
C ALA A 166 -61.17 -54.51 47.31
N LEU A 167 -61.33 -55.41 46.33
CA LEU A 167 -62.56 -56.18 46.13
C LEU A 167 -62.88 -57.10 47.31
N GLU A 168 -61.88 -57.75 47.92
CA GLU A 168 -62.06 -58.54 49.16
C GLU A 168 -62.63 -57.71 50.32
N LYS A 169 -62.36 -56.40 50.32
CA LYS A 169 -62.81 -55.43 51.33
C LYS A 169 -64.06 -54.66 50.90
N ASN A 170 -64.72 -55.05 49.80
CA ASN A 170 -65.85 -54.34 49.17
C ASN A 170 -65.53 -52.90 48.77
N VAL A 171 -64.37 -52.68 48.16
CA VAL A 171 -63.92 -51.40 47.59
C VAL A 171 -63.50 -51.64 46.14
N VAL A 172 -63.87 -50.75 45.22
CA VAL A 172 -63.40 -50.75 43.83
C VAL A 172 -62.28 -49.73 43.66
N LEU A 173 -61.29 -50.08 42.85
CA LEU A 173 -60.24 -49.18 42.39
C LEU A 173 -60.63 -48.64 41.01
N TYR A 174 -60.48 -47.33 40.79
CA TYR A 174 -60.59 -46.75 39.46
C TYR A 174 -59.48 -45.74 39.21
N GLU A 175 -58.99 -45.75 37.97
CA GLU A 175 -57.92 -44.87 37.50
C GLU A 175 -58.53 -43.77 36.61
N GLU A 176 -58.27 -42.52 36.98
CA GLU A 176 -58.72 -41.36 36.20
C GLU A 176 -57.54 -40.39 36.03
N ASN A 177 -57.17 -40.08 34.78
CA ASN A 177 -56.05 -39.21 34.43
C ASN A 177 -54.71 -39.56 35.11
N GLY A 178 -54.44 -40.85 35.35
CA GLY A 178 -53.21 -41.33 36.00
C GLY A 178 -53.20 -41.17 37.53
N ALA A 179 -54.33 -40.85 38.14
CA ALA A 179 -54.55 -40.91 39.58
C ALA A 179 -55.40 -42.15 39.92
N VAL A 180 -54.90 -42.97 40.84
CA VAL A 180 -55.60 -44.14 41.36
C VAL A 180 -56.45 -43.71 42.55
N SER A 181 -57.72 -44.07 42.55
CA SER A 181 -58.66 -43.73 43.62
C SER A 181 -59.54 -44.93 44.00
N PHE A 182 -60.07 -44.90 45.22
CA PHE A 182 -60.81 -46.00 45.83
C PHE A 182 -62.24 -45.58 46.17
N SER A 183 -63.23 -46.37 45.74
CA SER A 183 -64.65 -46.16 46.07
C SER A 183 -65.28 -47.40 46.71
N PRO A 184 -66.05 -47.28 47.81
CA PRO A 184 -66.68 -48.42 48.46
C PRO A 184 -67.90 -48.95 47.68
N ILE A 185 -68.18 -50.24 47.85
CA ILE A 185 -69.30 -50.97 47.24
C ILE A 185 -70.36 -51.29 48.30
N ILE A 186 -71.60 -50.85 48.07
CA ILE A 186 -72.78 -51.20 48.87
C ILE A 186 -73.91 -51.62 47.92
N ASP A 187 -74.63 -52.71 48.25
CA ASP A 187 -75.70 -53.28 47.41
C ASP A 187 -75.29 -53.57 45.96
N GLY A 188 -74.02 -53.95 45.75
CA GLY A 188 -73.46 -54.31 44.45
C GLY A 188 -73.19 -53.12 43.52
N LYS A 189 -73.20 -51.88 44.02
CA LYS A 189 -72.83 -50.68 43.26
C LYS A 189 -71.74 -49.87 43.96
N PRO A 190 -70.74 -49.34 43.22
CA PRO A 190 -69.78 -48.39 43.77
C PRO A 190 -70.49 -47.06 44.07
N LEU A 191 -70.19 -46.48 45.22
CA LEU A 191 -70.72 -45.20 45.66
C LEU A 191 -69.91 -44.05 45.07
N ASP A 192 -70.60 -42.99 44.65
CA ASP A 192 -69.97 -41.70 44.38
C ASP A 192 -69.79 -40.88 45.68
N ASP A 193 -69.04 -39.78 45.60
CA ASP A 193 -68.77 -38.90 46.76
C ASP A 193 -70.04 -38.34 47.43
N GLN A 194 -71.12 -38.16 46.66
CA GLN A 194 -72.39 -37.63 47.17
C GLN A 194 -73.20 -38.67 47.93
N GLU A 195 -73.16 -39.92 47.48
CA GLU A 195 -73.82 -41.07 48.12
C GLU A 195 -73.02 -41.56 49.34
N PHE A 196 -71.68 -41.55 49.27
CA PHE A 196 -70.81 -41.82 50.42
C PHE A 196 -71.06 -40.82 51.58
N SER A 197 -71.31 -39.55 51.23
CA SER A 197 -71.66 -38.48 52.16
C SER A 197 -73.06 -38.60 52.80
N LYS A 198 -73.84 -39.65 52.50
CA LYS A 198 -75.14 -39.96 53.14
C LYS A 198 -75.07 -41.12 54.14
N LEU A 199 -73.94 -41.83 54.20
CA LEU A 199 -73.72 -42.94 55.13
C LEU A 199 -73.65 -42.48 56.59
N THR A 200 -73.89 -43.37 57.55
CA THR A 200 -73.72 -43.05 58.98
C THR A 200 -72.25 -42.81 59.34
N GLU A 201 -71.98 -42.06 60.41
CA GLU A 201 -70.62 -41.68 60.81
C GLU A 201 -69.73 -42.90 61.11
N GLU A 202 -70.30 -43.93 61.74
CA GLU A 202 -69.62 -45.22 61.99
C GLU A 202 -69.24 -45.94 60.69
N GLN A 203 -70.12 -45.93 59.68
CA GLN A 203 -69.86 -46.56 58.37
C GLN A 203 -68.79 -45.79 57.58
N ARG A 204 -68.79 -44.45 57.62
CA ARG A 204 -67.75 -43.65 56.95
C ARG A 204 -66.39 -43.86 57.58
N GLN A 205 -66.30 -43.87 58.92
CA GLN A 205 -65.04 -44.14 59.61
C GLN A 205 -64.48 -45.53 59.28
N TYR A 206 -65.34 -46.53 59.17
CA TYR A 206 -64.94 -47.87 58.73
C TYR A 206 -64.31 -47.87 57.32
N PHE A 207 -64.96 -47.24 56.34
CA PHE A 207 -64.42 -47.15 54.98
C PHE A 207 -63.18 -46.25 54.87
N TYR A 208 -63.08 -45.16 55.63
CA TYR A 208 -61.84 -44.37 55.69
C TYR A 208 -60.65 -45.20 56.21
N GLY A 209 -60.87 -46.05 57.21
CA GLY A 209 -59.84 -46.99 57.68
C GLY A 209 -59.42 -48.00 56.61
N LEU A 210 -60.39 -48.55 55.86
CA LEU A 210 -60.11 -49.46 54.75
C LEU A 210 -59.38 -48.79 53.59
N VAL A 211 -59.79 -47.57 53.20
CA VAL A 211 -59.12 -46.79 52.15
C VAL A 211 -57.69 -46.46 52.55
N SER A 212 -57.44 -46.05 53.80
CA SER A 212 -56.08 -45.78 54.30
C SER A 212 -55.19 -47.03 54.28
N GLU A 213 -55.75 -48.21 54.58
CA GLU A 213 -55.04 -49.49 54.47
C GLU A 213 -54.73 -49.84 53.01
N LEU A 214 -55.69 -49.63 52.09
CA LEU A 214 -55.50 -49.85 50.66
C LEU A 214 -54.52 -48.86 50.02
N GLU A 215 -54.50 -47.60 50.45
CA GLU A 215 -53.50 -46.60 50.08
C GLU A 215 -52.11 -47.00 50.55
N THR A 216 -51.99 -47.59 51.75
CA THR A 216 -50.71 -48.12 52.24
C THR A 216 -50.22 -49.25 51.34
N ILE A 217 -51.10 -50.19 50.98
CA ILE A 217 -50.77 -51.30 50.08
C ILE A 217 -50.42 -50.79 48.67
N LEU A 218 -51.16 -49.80 48.14
CA LEU A 218 -50.88 -49.17 46.85
C LEU A 218 -49.50 -48.51 46.84
N ASN A 219 -49.15 -47.76 47.88
CA ASN A 219 -47.83 -47.13 48.02
C ASN A 219 -46.71 -48.17 48.13
N GLU A 220 -46.94 -49.31 48.79
CA GLU A 220 -45.98 -50.41 48.84
C GLU A 220 -45.78 -51.07 47.47
N GLN A 221 -46.86 -51.33 46.72
CA GLN A 221 -46.77 -51.94 45.38
C GLN A 221 -46.16 -50.98 44.34
N LEU A 222 -46.41 -49.68 44.46
CA LEU A 222 -45.87 -48.65 43.57
C LEU A 222 -44.57 -48.02 44.07
N LEU A 223 -43.93 -48.56 45.11
CA LEU A 223 -42.67 -48.06 45.65
C LEU A 223 -41.56 -48.01 44.60
N GLU A 224 -41.52 -49.00 43.71
CA GLU A 224 -40.55 -49.10 42.61
C GLU A 224 -40.95 -48.35 41.34
N LEU A 225 -42.13 -47.70 41.30
CA LEU A 225 -42.62 -46.98 40.12
C LEU A 225 -41.61 -45.94 39.58
N PRO A 226 -40.91 -45.14 40.40
CA PRO A 226 -39.88 -44.22 39.90
C PRO A 226 -38.72 -44.96 39.22
N GLN A 227 -38.34 -46.13 39.72
CA GLN A 227 -37.30 -46.96 39.12
C GLN A 227 -37.78 -47.54 37.78
N TRP A 228 -39.00 -48.06 37.69
CA TRP A 228 -39.55 -48.56 36.43
C TRP A 228 -39.68 -47.47 35.37
N LYS A 229 -40.08 -46.25 35.76
CA LYS A 229 -40.09 -45.07 34.87
C LYS A 229 -38.69 -44.72 34.36
N ARG A 230 -37.68 -44.83 35.23
CA ARG A 230 -36.27 -44.63 34.84
C ARG A 230 -35.78 -45.73 33.89
N GLU A 231 -36.07 -47.00 34.18
CA GLU A 231 -35.73 -48.15 33.31
C GLU A 231 -36.39 -48.00 31.93
N LEU A 232 -37.65 -47.57 31.87
CA LEU A 232 -38.36 -47.27 30.63
C LEU A 232 -37.66 -46.16 29.84
N SER A 233 -37.35 -45.02 30.49
CA SER A 233 -36.65 -43.90 29.85
C SER A 233 -35.26 -44.29 29.35
N GLU A 234 -34.46 -45.00 30.16
CA GLU A 234 -33.12 -45.48 29.79
C GLU A 234 -33.21 -46.48 28.62
N SER A 235 -34.17 -47.40 28.65
CA SER A 235 -34.37 -48.40 27.58
C SER A 235 -34.84 -47.76 26.27
N LEU A 236 -35.73 -46.77 26.33
CA LEU A 236 -36.17 -46.01 25.15
C LEU A 236 -35.02 -45.17 24.56
N ARG A 237 -34.22 -44.51 25.42
CA ARG A 237 -33.03 -43.76 24.99
C ARG A 237 -31.97 -44.68 24.38
N ALA A 238 -31.75 -45.87 24.95
CA ALA A 238 -30.86 -46.88 24.41
C ALA A 238 -31.36 -47.39 23.04
N LEU A 239 -32.65 -47.70 22.90
CA LEU A 239 -33.25 -48.11 21.62
C LEU A 239 -33.07 -47.03 20.54
N ARG A 240 -33.31 -45.75 20.88
CA ARG A 240 -33.10 -44.62 19.95
C ARG A 240 -31.63 -44.52 19.54
N LYS A 241 -30.72 -44.53 20.51
CA LYS A 241 -29.27 -44.47 20.24
C LYS A 241 -28.81 -45.62 19.35
N ASP A 242 -29.20 -46.86 19.64
CA ASP A 242 -28.83 -48.03 18.84
C ASP A 242 -29.39 -47.94 17.42
N THR A 243 -30.62 -47.45 17.27
CA THR A 243 -31.25 -47.25 15.95
C THR A 243 -30.49 -46.19 15.15
N ILE A 244 -30.10 -45.09 15.80
CA ILE A 244 -29.30 -44.03 15.18
C ILE A 244 -27.93 -44.55 14.77
N GLU A 245 -27.21 -45.23 15.66
CA GLU A 245 -25.89 -45.82 15.34
C GLU A 245 -25.96 -46.80 14.17
N GLN A 246 -27.03 -47.61 14.08
CA GLN A 246 -27.24 -48.53 12.97
C GLN A 246 -27.54 -47.83 11.64
N ALA A 247 -28.29 -46.72 11.66
CA ALA A 247 -28.64 -45.95 10.47
C ALA A 247 -27.48 -45.06 9.96
N ILE A 248 -26.69 -44.46 10.86
CA ILE A 248 -25.52 -43.62 10.49
C ILE A 248 -24.39 -44.46 9.87
N LYS A 249 -24.19 -45.69 10.37
CA LYS A 249 -23.07 -46.55 9.98
C LYS A 249 -22.91 -46.74 8.45
N PRO A 250 -23.94 -47.10 7.66
CA PRO A 250 -23.80 -47.22 6.21
C PRO A 250 -23.48 -45.88 5.53
N LEU A 251 -24.08 -44.77 5.98
CA LEU A 251 -23.87 -43.43 5.42
C LEU A 251 -22.41 -42.98 5.60
N LEU A 252 -21.85 -43.12 6.80
CA LEU A 252 -20.44 -42.79 7.05
C LEU A 252 -19.48 -43.74 6.34
N LYS A 253 -19.83 -45.03 6.18
CA LYS A 253 -18.96 -46.01 5.52
C LYS A 253 -18.69 -45.65 4.06
N GLN A 254 -19.67 -45.05 3.37
CA GLN A 254 -19.48 -44.55 2.02
C GLN A 254 -18.46 -43.41 1.99
N LEU A 255 -18.60 -42.44 2.90
CA LEU A 255 -17.66 -41.32 3.01
C LEU A 255 -16.25 -41.78 3.41
N GLU A 256 -16.14 -42.76 4.33
CA GLU A 256 -14.86 -43.39 4.71
C GLU A 256 -14.21 -44.11 3.52
N HIS A 257 -15.00 -44.72 2.63
CA HIS A 257 -14.46 -45.38 1.43
C HIS A 257 -13.92 -44.34 0.44
N ASP A 258 -14.66 -43.27 0.20
CA ASP A 258 -14.30 -42.22 -0.76
C ASP A 258 -13.00 -41.50 -0.40
N TYR A 259 -12.71 -41.37 0.90
CA TYR A 259 -11.52 -40.68 1.41
C TYR A 259 -10.50 -41.62 2.07
N ALA A 260 -10.43 -42.89 1.66
CA ALA A 260 -9.57 -43.88 2.30
C ALA A 260 -8.06 -43.52 2.30
N ALA A 261 -7.62 -42.71 1.32
CA ALA A 261 -6.24 -42.24 1.20
C ALA A 261 -5.93 -40.98 2.04
N GLU A 262 -6.95 -40.24 2.49
CA GLU A 262 -6.80 -38.95 3.16
C GLU A 262 -6.95 -39.09 4.67
N LEU A 263 -5.82 -39.31 5.36
CA LEU A 263 -5.79 -39.57 6.81
C LEU A 263 -6.46 -38.47 7.65
N GLY A 264 -6.33 -37.20 7.24
CA GLY A 264 -6.95 -36.08 7.94
C GLY A 264 -8.47 -36.13 7.87
N VAL A 265 -9.03 -36.43 6.70
CA VAL A 265 -10.48 -36.57 6.49
C VAL A 265 -11.00 -37.79 7.25
N GLN A 266 -10.29 -38.93 7.19
CA GLN A 266 -10.65 -40.14 7.96
C GLN A 266 -10.72 -39.89 9.47
N ARG A 267 -9.77 -39.11 9.99
CA ARG A 267 -9.77 -38.72 11.39
C ARG A 267 -11.00 -37.87 11.72
N TYR A 268 -11.30 -36.86 10.91
CA TYR A 268 -12.47 -36.02 11.10
C TYR A 268 -13.78 -36.80 11.06
N ILE A 269 -13.96 -37.71 10.09
CA ILE A 269 -15.14 -38.58 10.00
C ILE A 269 -15.30 -39.45 11.26
N ARG A 270 -14.19 -39.97 11.79
CA ARG A 270 -14.21 -40.79 13.01
C ARG A 270 -14.62 -39.97 14.23
N GLU A 271 -14.06 -38.77 14.40
CA GLU A 271 -14.40 -37.86 15.50
C GLU A 271 -15.88 -37.45 15.38
N MET A 272 -16.31 -37.03 14.19
CA MET A 272 -17.69 -36.65 13.85
C MET A 272 -18.70 -37.75 14.21
N ARG A 273 -18.41 -39.04 13.98
CA ARG A 273 -19.37 -40.14 14.20
C ARG A 273 -20.08 -40.08 15.54
N SER A 274 -19.32 -39.88 16.63
CA SER A 274 -19.90 -39.91 17.98
C SER A 274 -20.71 -38.66 18.30
N HIS A 275 -20.32 -37.52 17.73
CA HIS A 275 -21.02 -36.25 17.89
C HIS A 275 -22.27 -36.18 17.03
N LEU A 276 -22.23 -36.76 15.82
CA LEU A 276 -23.37 -36.88 14.94
C LEU A 276 -24.50 -37.70 15.58
N VAL A 277 -24.18 -38.80 16.28
CA VAL A 277 -25.17 -39.59 17.04
C VAL A 277 -25.82 -38.73 18.14
N LYS A 278 -25.05 -37.90 18.84
CA LYS A 278 -25.58 -36.99 19.88
C LYS A 278 -26.47 -35.91 19.28
N ALA A 279 -26.01 -35.25 18.21
CA ALA A 279 -26.75 -34.20 17.52
C ALA A 279 -28.09 -34.72 16.99
N VAL A 280 -28.12 -35.90 16.36
CA VAL A 280 -29.39 -36.52 15.90
C VAL A 280 -30.30 -36.87 17.08
N LEU A 281 -29.74 -37.38 18.20
CA LEU A 281 -30.53 -37.70 19.40
C LEU A 281 -31.23 -36.46 19.98
N GLU A 282 -30.57 -35.30 19.95
CA GLU A 282 -31.04 -34.04 20.55
C GLU A 282 -31.95 -33.24 19.61
N LEU A 283 -31.61 -33.16 18.32
CA LEU A 283 -32.29 -32.30 17.35
C LEU A 283 -33.47 -32.98 16.63
N MET A 284 -33.58 -34.31 16.70
CA MET A 284 -34.65 -35.07 16.02
C MET A 284 -35.47 -35.90 17.02
N PRO A 285 -36.36 -35.27 17.82
CA PRO A 285 -37.23 -35.96 18.78
C PRO A 285 -38.29 -36.84 18.08
N ASP A 286 -38.79 -37.87 18.79
CA ASP A 286 -39.94 -38.67 18.33
C ASP A 286 -41.21 -37.80 18.30
N GLU A 287 -42.16 -38.07 17.39
CA GLU A 287 -43.39 -37.30 17.12
C GLU A 287 -44.20 -36.82 18.34
N SER A 288 -44.04 -37.44 19.52
CA SER A 288 -44.74 -37.07 20.76
C SER A 288 -44.19 -35.84 21.48
N GLU A 289 -42.99 -35.34 21.13
CA GLU A 289 -42.36 -34.16 21.76
C GLU A 289 -42.18 -32.97 20.80
N ALA A 290 -42.66 -33.08 19.56
CA ALA A 290 -42.48 -32.06 18.53
C ALA A 290 -43.48 -30.89 18.68
N GLU A 291 -43.22 -29.96 19.62
CA GLU A 291 -43.70 -28.59 19.47
C GLU A 291 -42.87 -27.90 18.37
N LYS A 292 -43.44 -27.80 17.16
CA LYS A 292 -43.05 -26.95 16.02
C LYS A 292 -41.66 -26.27 16.12
N GLN A 293 -40.59 -27.03 16.01
CA GLN A 293 -39.32 -26.54 15.47
C GLN A 293 -39.35 -26.77 13.95
N GLU A 294 -39.11 -25.71 13.17
CA GLU A 294 -39.12 -25.81 11.72
C GLU A 294 -37.91 -26.63 11.25
N GLU A 295 -38.11 -27.61 10.36
CA GLU A 295 -37.03 -28.47 9.82
C GLU A 295 -35.83 -27.68 9.25
N ALA A 296 -36.07 -26.43 8.84
CA ALA A 296 -35.04 -25.51 8.34
C ALA A 296 -33.97 -25.18 9.40
N ASP A 297 -34.36 -25.06 10.68
CA ASP A 297 -33.44 -24.73 11.77
C ASP A 297 -32.44 -25.87 12.03
N ASN A 298 -32.90 -27.13 11.94
CA ASN A 298 -32.07 -28.30 12.18
C ASN A 298 -30.94 -28.44 11.15
N ARG A 299 -31.25 -28.21 9.87
CA ARG A 299 -30.25 -28.29 8.80
C ARG A 299 -29.12 -27.29 9.00
N GLU A 300 -29.45 -26.06 9.38
CA GLU A 300 -28.46 -25.01 9.63
C GLU A 300 -27.55 -25.38 10.80
N ILE A 301 -28.10 -25.91 11.90
CA ILE A 301 -27.32 -26.38 13.05
C ILE A 301 -26.33 -27.49 12.64
N PHE A 302 -26.77 -28.50 11.87
CA PHE A 302 -25.86 -29.55 11.37
C PHE A 302 -24.75 -28.99 10.48
N ILE A 303 -25.07 -27.99 9.63
CA ILE A 303 -24.07 -27.34 8.79
C ILE A 303 -23.06 -26.59 9.64
N GLU A 304 -23.52 -25.85 10.65
CA GLU A 304 -22.68 -25.10 11.58
C GLU A 304 -21.73 -26.03 12.35
N GLU A 305 -22.20 -27.20 12.77
CA GLU A 305 -21.40 -28.13 13.56
C GLU A 305 -20.45 -29.01 12.76
N PHE A 306 -20.84 -29.48 11.56
CA PHE A 306 -20.15 -30.60 10.89
C PHE A 306 -19.49 -30.26 9.56
N VAL A 307 -19.91 -29.21 8.85
CA VAL A 307 -19.37 -28.91 7.52
C VAL A 307 -18.05 -28.13 7.65
N PRO A 308 -16.93 -28.56 7.02
CA PRO A 308 -15.67 -27.82 7.04
C PRO A 308 -15.79 -26.38 6.52
N ASN A 309 -15.05 -25.45 7.14
CA ASN A 309 -14.90 -24.08 6.65
C ASN A 309 -13.67 -23.95 5.75
N VAL A 310 -13.85 -24.11 4.44
CA VAL A 310 -12.77 -23.93 3.46
C VAL A 310 -12.54 -22.45 3.22
N LEU A 311 -11.34 -21.97 3.55
CA LEU A 311 -11.02 -20.54 3.51
C LEU A 311 -10.79 -20.04 2.08
N VAL A 312 -10.03 -20.81 1.30
CA VAL A 312 -9.63 -20.45 -0.06
C VAL A 312 -9.79 -21.69 -0.94
N HIS A 313 -10.45 -21.51 -2.09
CA HIS A 313 -10.62 -22.54 -3.08
C HIS A 313 -9.69 -22.31 -4.26
N TYR A 314 -9.08 -23.38 -4.75
CA TYR A 314 -8.25 -23.35 -5.94
C TYR A 314 -8.80 -24.30 -7.01
N GLU A 315 -8.67 -23.90 -8.27
CA GLU A 315 -8.89 -24.81 -9.39
C GLU A 315 -7.63 -25.63 -9.62
N SER A 316 -7.78 -26.93 -9.88
CA SER A 316 -6.63 -27.78 -10.15
C SER A 316 -5.84 -27.25 -11.36
N MET A 317 -4.50 -27.16 -11.22
CA MET A 317 -3.58 -26.65 -12.24
C MET A 317 -3.74 -25.15 -12.57
N SER A 318 -4.30 -24.34 -11.67
CA SER A 318 -4.38 -22.87 -11.81
C SER A 318 -3.05 -22.11 -11.62
N GLY A 319 -1.99 -22.79 -11.15
CA GLY A 319 -0.74 -22.14 -10.73
C GLY A 319 -0.80 -21.54 -9.32
N ALA A 320 0.27 -20.85 -8.93
CA ALA A 320 0.36 -20.17 -7.63
C ALA A 320 -0.48 -18.88 -7.58
N PRO A 321 -1.08 -18.53 -6.43
CA PRO A 321 -1.86 -17.30 -6.30
C PRO A 321 -0.98 -16.05 -6.29
N ILE A 322 -1.50 -14.96 -6.85
CA ILE A 322 -0.93 -13.61 -6.73
C ILE A 322 -2.02 -12.72 -6.14
N VAL A 323 -1.77 -12.18 -4.95
CA VAL A 323 -2.72 -11.32 -4.25
C VAL A 323 -2.11 -9.94 -4.10
N PHE A 324 -2.85 -8.91 -4.49
CA PHE A 324 -2.54 -7.53 -4.16
C PHE A 324 -3.51 -7.06 -3.08
N GLU A 325 -2.98 -6.64 -1.93
CA GLU A 325 -3.79 -6.00 -0.88
C GLU A 325 -3.50 -4.49 -0.86
N PRO A 326 -4.34 -3.67 -1.52
CA PRO A 326 -4.14 -2.23 -1.56
C PRO A 326 -4.38 -1.57 -0.20
N ASN A 327 -5.15 -2.17 0.70
CA ASN A 327 -5.48 -1.57 2.00
C ASN A 327 -5.12 -2.53 3.14
N PRO A 328 -3.83 -2.62 3.50
CA PRO A 328 -3.37 -3.50 4.55
C PRO A 328 -3.96 -3.05 5.90
N SER A 329 -4.87 -3.88 6.43
CA SER A 329 -5.35 -3.84 7.81
C SER A 329 -5.14 -5.22 8.43
N TYR A 330 -5.24 -5.33 9.75
CA TYR A 330 -5.06 -6.63 10.41
C TYR A 330 -6.01 -7.69 9.84
N GLY A 331 -7.32 -7.40 9.83
CA GLY A 331 -8.34 -8.30 9.29
C GLY A 331 -8.18 -8.58 7.79
N ASN A 332 -7.75 -7.60 6.98
CA ASN A 332 -7.52 -7.81 5.56
C ASN A 332 -6.29 -8.68 5.28
N LEU A 333 -5.23 -8.61 6.09
CA LEU A 333 -4.01 -9.40 5.90
C LEU A 333 -4.12 -10.79 6.53
N PHE A 334 -4.45 -10.86 7.80
CA PHE A 334 -4.45 -12.10 8.58
C PHE A 334 -5.79 -12.81 8.54
N GLY A 335 -6.89 -12.15 8.20
CA GLY A 335 -8.24 -12.70 8.31
C GLY A 335 -8.90 -12.25 9.61
N ARG A 336 -10.18 -12.60 9.77
CA ARG A 336 -10.99 -12.16 10.90
C ARG A 336 -12.02 -13.22 11.27
N VAL A 337 -12.62 -13.07 12.45
CA VAL A 337 -13.73 -13.90 12.91
C VAL A 337 -14.99 -13.03 12.92
N GLU A 338 -16.01 -13.44 12.18
CA GLU A 338 -17.29 -12.73 12.16
C GLU A 338 -18.16 -13.14 13.36
N TYR A 339 -19.08 -12.26 13.75
CA TYR A 339 -19.99 -12.48 14.87
C TYR A 339 -21.42 -12.21 14.42
N ASN A 340 -22.34 -13.07 14.86
CA ASN A 340 -23.77 -12.89 14.68
C ASN A 340 -24.40 -12.47 16.01
N SER A 341 -25.43 -11.65 15.95
CA SER A 341 -26.22 -11.28 17.13
C SER A 341 -27.48 -12.13 17.21
N SER A 342 -27.64 -12.89 18.29
CA SER A 342 -28.91 -13.54 18.63
C SER A 342 -29.32 -13.11 20.04
N SER A 343 -30.54 -12.61 20.20
CA SER A 343 -31.11 -12.17 21.48
C SER A 343 -30.20 -11.22 22.29
N GLY A 344 -29.47 -10.33 21.61
CA GLY A 344 -28.58 -9.35 22.25
C GLY A 344 -27.21 -9.88 22.70
N SER A 345 -26.90 -11.16 22.50
CA SER A 345 -25.58 -11.75 22.71
C SER A 345 -24.87 -11.98 21.37
N LEU A 346 -23.55 -11.78 21.32
CA LEU A 346 -22.76 -12.09 20.13
C LEU A 346 -22.22 -13.51 20.23
N TYR A 347 -22.47 -14.30 19.20
CA TYR A 347 -21.92 -15.64 19.07
C TYR A 347 -21.07 -15.75 17.80
N THR A 348 -20.14 -16.70 17.81
CA THR A 348 -19.31 -17.04 16.68
C THR A 348 -19.03 -18.54 16.67
N ASN A 349 -18.63 -19.06 15.52
CA ASN A 349 -18.18 -20.44 15.34
C ASN A 349 -17.05 -20.49 14.29
N TYR A 350 -16.42 -21.65 14.13
CA TYR A 350 -15.30 -21.82 13.19
C TYR A 350 -15.65 -21.56 11.72
N ARG A 351 -16.94 -21.66 11.33
CA ARG A 351 -17.40 -21.33 9.97
C ARG A 351 -17.54 -19.83 9.72
N MET A 352 -17.51 -19.01 10.77
CA MET A 352 -17.48 -17.56 10.69
C MET A 352 -16.06 -16.99 10.53
N ILE A 353 -15.05 -17.85 10.46
CA ILE A 353 -13.67 -17.44 10.14
C ILE A 353 -13.57 -17.04 8.67
N ARG A 354 -13.04 -15.86 8.38
CA ARG A 354 -12.83 -15.32 7.04
C ARG A 354 -11.34 -15.21 6.69
N PRO A 355 -10.96 -15.56 5.45
CA PRO A 355 -9.57 -15.48 4.99
C PRO A 355 -9.09 -14.03 4.83
N GLY A 356 -7.84 -13.79 5.25
CA GLY A 356 -7.07 -12.62 4.87
C GLY A 356 -6.31 -12.77 3.55
N ALA A 357 -5.55 -11.75 3.17
CA ALA A 357 -4.70 -11.74 1.99
C ALA A 357 -3.57 -12.77 2.10
N LEU A 358 -3.01 -13.00 3.29
CA LEU A 358 -2.00 -14.04 3.52
C LEU A 358 -2.56 -15.44 3.31
N HIS A 359 -3.83 -15.69 3.70
CA HIS A 359 -4.51 -16.94 3.40
C HIS A 359 -4.63 -17.16 1.90
N ARG A 360 -5.11 -16.13 1.16
CA ARG A 360 -5.29 -16.20 -0.30
C ARG A 360 -3.98 -16.34 -1.06
N ALA A 361 -2.92 -15.72 -0.56
CA ALA A 361 -1.58 -15.73 -1.15
C ALA A 361 -0.72 -16.94 -0.75
N ASN A 362 -1.21 -17.80 0.15
CA ASN A 362 -0.43 -18.91 0.67
C ASN A 362 -0.04 -19.88 -0.46
N GLY A 363 1.23 -20.26 -0.51
CA GLY A 363 1.86 -20.98 -1.61
C GLY A 363 2.24 -20.15 -2.84
N GLY A 364 2.03 -18.83 -2.79
CA GLY A 364 2.29 -17.91 -3.90
C GLY A 364 2.89 -16.57 -3.46
N TYR A 365 2.29 -15.48 -3.94
CA TYR A 365 2.85 -14.13 -3.83
C TYR A 365 1.85 -13.13 -3.26
N LEU A 366 2.32 -12.28 -2.34
CA LEU A 366 1.55 -11.17 -1.76
C LEU A 366 2.25 -9.84 -2.09
N ILE A 367 1.56 -8.96 -2.81
CA ILE A 367 2.02 -7.60 -3.11
C ILE A 367 1.36 -6.63 -2.13
N LEU A 368 2.16 -5.78 -1.49
CA LEU A 368 1.71 -4.75 -0.55
C LEU A 368 2.33 -3.39 -0.87
N ASP A 369 1.59 -2.34 -0.54
CA ASP A 369 2.10 -0.98 -0.50
C ASP A 369 2.83 -0.76 0.84
N ALA A 370 4.13 -0.44 0.77
CA ALA A 370 4.98 -0.30 1.94
C ALA A 370 4.59 0.93 2.78
N ASP A 371 4.27 2.05 2.14
CA ASP A 371 3.83 3.27 2.81
C ASP A 371 2.59 2.97 3.67
N ARG A 372 1.59 2.29 3.10
CA ARG A 372 0.37 1.93 3.84
C ARG A 372 0.62 0.94 4.97
N LEU A 373 1.45 -0.07 4.74
CA LEU A 373 1.77 -1.09 5.75
C LEU A 373 2.44 -0.47 6.98
N LEU A 374 3.41 0.42 6.76
CA LEU A 374 4.26 0.96 7.82
C LEU A 374 3.61 2.09 8.61
N THR A 375 2.53 2.70 8.09
CA THR A 375 1.71 3.62 8.89
C THR A 375 1.01 2.94 10.08
N GLN A 376 0.95 1.60 10.11
CA GLN A 376 0.40 0.81 11.21
C GLN A 376 1.47 -0.10 11.83
N PRO A 377 2.23 0.36 12.85
CA PRO A 377 3.36 -0.40 13.39
C PRO A 377 3.01 -1.82 13.85
N GLN A 378 1.84 -2.01 14.47
CA GLN A 378 1.37 -3.32 14.93
C GLN A 378 1.17 -4.32 13.78
N LEU A 379 0.77 -3.83 12.60
CA LEU A 379 0.57 -4.65 11.41
C LEU A 379 1.90 -5.14 10.84
N TRP A 380 2.92 -4.26 10.87
CA TRP A 380 4.28 -4.60 10.47
C TRP A 380 4.88 -5.67 11.37
N ASP A 381 4.79 -5.51 12.69
CA ASP A 381 5.29 -6.49 13.66
C ASP A 381 4.59 -7.85 13.53
N ALA A 382 3.27 -7.86 13.36
CA ALA A 382 2.52 -9.08 13.12
C ALA A 382 2.94 -9.78 11.82
N LEU A 383 3.23 -9.03 10.75
CA LEU A 383 3.69 -9.59 9.49
C LEU A 383 5.09 -10.20 9.65
N LYS A 384 6.01 -9.49 10.31
CA LYS A 384 7.35 -10.02 10.63
C LYS A 384 7.24 -11.33 11.42
N LEU A 385 6.39 -11.37 12.44
CA LEU A 385 6.18 -12.58 13.24
C LEU A 385 5.69 -13.75 12.39
N ALA A 386 4.66 -13.54 11.55
CA ALA A 386 4.12 -14.58 10.68
C ALA A 386 5.15 -15.11 9.66
N LEU A 387 5.96 -14.22 9.09
CA LEU A 387 7.03 -14.60 8.15
C LEU A 387 8.19 -15.34 8.83
N LYS A 388 8.50 -15.00 10.09
CA LYS A 388 9.55 -15.67 10.87
C LYS A 388 9.10 -17.03 11.41
N SER A 389 7.86 -17.15 11.87
CA SER A 389 7.30 -18.41 12.37
C SER A 389 6.96 -19.38 11.25
N GLY A 390 6.66 -18.88 10.05
CA GLY A 390 6.09 -19.70 8.98
C GLY A 390 4.68 -20.19 9.32
N GLU A 391 3.97 -19.45 10.17
CA GLU A 391 2.64 -19.80 10.65
C GLU A 391 1.71 -18.59 10.55
N LEU A 392 0.50 -18.83 10.07
CA LEU A 392 -0.58 -17.86 9.97
C LEU A 392 -1.57 -18.08 11.11
N LEU A 393 -1.62 -17.12 12.03
CA LEU A 393 -2.54 -17.06 13.15
C LEU A 393 -3.56 -15.95 12.92
N ILE A 394 -4.82 -16.24 13.22
CA ILE A 394 -5.87 -15.23 13.26
C ILE A 394 -5.98 -14.75 14.70
N ASP A 395 -5.53 -13.53 14.97
CA ASP A 395 -5.73 -12.92 16.28
C ASP A 395 -7.19 -12.51 16.44
N THR A 396 -7.84 -13.11 17.42
CA THR A 396 -9.21 -12.78 17.81
C THR A 396 -9.27 -11.76 18.92
N LEU A 397 -8.13 -11.48 19.59
CA LEU A 397 -8.06 -10.67 20.81
C LEU A 397 -8.07 -9.16 20.54
N SER A 398 -7.56 -8.73 19.39
CA SER A 398 -7.48 -7.33 18.99
C SER A 398 -8.84 -6.69 18.63
N GLU A 399 -9.89 -7.48 18.38
CA GLU A 399 -11.26 -6.99 18.09
C GLU A 399 -12.14 -6.82 19.35
N HIS A 400 -11.60 -7.04 20.56
CA HIS A 400 -12.36 -7.10 21.82
C HIS A 400 -12.74 -5.76 22.45
N ALA A 401 -13.56 -4.99 21.73
CA ALA A 401 -14.38 -3.94 22.33
C ALA A 401 -15.76 -4.45 22.77
N VAL A 402 -16.13 -5.71 22.52
CA VAL A 402 -17.48 -6.21 22.82
C VAL A 402 -17.52 -7.11 24.05
N THR A 403 -18.06 -6.58 25.14
CA THR A 403 -18.41 -7.33 26.34
C THR A 403 -19.51 -8.36 26.02
N ASN A 404 -19.35 -9.62 26.46
CA ASN A 404 -20.30 -10.74 26.29
C ASN A 404 -20.31 -11.43 24.90
N SER A 405 -19.14 -11.71 24.31
CA SER A 405 -19.02 -12.57 23.11
C SER A 405 -18.26 -13.88 23.38
N THR A 406 -18.59 -14.93 22.62
CA THR A 406 -17.81 -16.18 22.57
C THR A 406 -16.52 -15.95 21.76
N ILE A 407 -15.36 -16.36 22.28
CA ILE A 407 -14.07 -16.21 21.60
C ILE A 407 -13.58 -17.58 21.14
N ILE A 408 -13.08 -17.66 19.91
CA ILE A 408 -12.39 -18.83 19.36
C ILE A 408 -10.92 -18.47 19.09
N THR A 409 -10.02 -19.46 19.14
CA THR A 409 -8.59 -19.32 18.85
C THR A 409 -8.22 -20.42 17.85
N PRO A 410 -8.40 -20.18 16.54
CA PRO A 410 -8.16 -21.19 15.51
C PRO A 410 -6.70 -21.64 15.49
N LYS A 411 -6.46 -22.93 15.20
CA LYS A 411 -5.08 -23.45 15.06
C LYS A 411 -4.35 -22.76 13.90
N ALA A 412 -3.04 -22.55 14.06
CA ALA A 412 -2.23 -21.96 13.01
C ALA A 412 -2.24 -22.77 11.72
N ILE A 413 -2.21 -22.07 10.58
CA ILE A 413 -2.00 -22.66 9.25
C ILE A 413 -0.54 -22.42 8.83
N PRO A 414 0.19 -23.45 8.35
CA PRO A 414 1.52 -23.24 7.78
C PRO A 414 1.52 -22.19 6.66
N LEU A 415 2.40 -21.21 6.77
CA LEU A 415 2.53 -20.08 5.85
C LEU A 415 3.76 -20.24 4.96
N ASN A 416 3.55 -20.25 3.65
CA ASN A 416 4.59 -20.21 2.63
C ASN A 416 4.21 -19.15 1.60
N VAL A 417 4.66 -17.91 1.78
CA VAL A 417 4.34 -16.80 0.89
C VAL A 417 5.59 -15.99 0.59
N LYS A 418 5.72 -15.52 -0.64
CA LYS A 418 6.72 -14.51 -0.99
C LYS A 418 6.09 -13.13 -1.02
N VAL A 419 6.55 -12.26 -0.13
CA VAL A 419 6.03 -10.89 0.00
C VAL A 419 6.83 -9.94 -0.90
N VAL A 420 6.10 -9.06 -1.58
CA VAL A 420 6.64 -7.99 -2.42
C VAL A 420 6.12 -6.65 -1.90
N LEU A 421 7.00 -5.86 -1.31
CA LEU A 421 6.68 -4.49 -0.88
C LEU A 421 6.97 -3.50 -2.00
N LEU A 422 6.05 -2.58 -2.27
CA LEU A 422 6.25 -1.46 -3.20
C LEU A 422 6.39 -0.18 -2.39
N GLY A 423 7.50 0.55 -2.50
CA GLY A 423 7.70 1.81 -1.78
C GLY A 423 8.81 2.70 -2.33
N SER A 424 8.93 3.91 -1.81
CA SER A 424 9.92 4.91 -2.25
C SER A 424 11.35 4.56 -1.78
N ARG A 425 12.35 5.26 -2.33
CA ARG A 425 13.75 5.12 -1.88
C ARG A 425 13.94 5.58 -0.45
N ASP A 426 13.36 6.72 -0.11
CA ASP A 426 13.50 7.31 1.22
C ASP A 426 12.89 6.39 2.28
N LEU A 427 11.73 5.79 1.98
CA LEU A 427 11.09 4.84 2.87
C LEU A 427 11.94 3.58 3.06
N TYR A 428 12.55 3.04 2.01
CA TYR A 428 13.44 1.88 2.12
C TYR A 428 14.59 2.11 3.10
N TYR A 429 15.33 3.21 2.94
CA TYR A 429 16.45 3.54 3.81
C TYR A 429 16.00 3.88 5.23
N LEU A 430 14.85 4.56 5.38
CA LEU A 430 14.28 4.83 6.69
C LEU A 430 13.98 3.53 7.46
N ILE A 431 13.37 2.53 6.82
CA ILE A 431 13.10 1.23 7.47
C ILE A 431 14.41 0.56 7.88
N GLN A 432 15.43 0.58 7.02
CA GLN A 432 16.73 -0.02 7.33
C GLN A 432 17.40 0.64 8.54
N ASP A 433 17.23 1.94 8.72
CA ASP A 433 17.82 2.68 9.85
C ASP A 433 17.07 2.43 11.17
N VAL A 434 15.77 2.08 11.12
CA VAL A 434 14.93 1.94 12.32
C VAL A 434 14.59 0.49 12.71
N ASP A 435 14.72 -0.47 11.79
CA ASP A 435 14.35 -1.88 12.00
C ASP A 435 15.42 -2.85 11.43
N ASP A 436 16.25 -3.38 12.34
CA ASP A 436 17.31 -4.34 12.00
C ASP A 436 16.77 -5.65 11.39
N GLU A 437 15.54 -6.06 11.73
CA GLU A 437 14.92 -7.31 11.25
C GLU A 437 14.48 -7.21 9.79
N PHE A 438 14.31 -6.00 9.26
CA PHE A 438 13.87 -5.77 7.88
C PHE A 438 14.84 -6.43 6.89
N ASN A 439 16.15 -6.27 7.09
CA ASN A 439 17.18 -6.83 6.22
C ASN A 439 17.25 -8.37 6.30
N GLU A 440 16.79 -8.97 7.40
CA GLU A 440 16.70 -10.42 7.53
C GLU A 440 15.57 -10.99 6.67
N LEU A 441 14.46 -10.24 6.57
CA LEU A 441 13.22 -10.65 5.92
C LEU A 441 13.12 -10.23 4.45
N PHE A 442 13.69 -9.09 4.08
CA PHE A 442 13.63 -8.47 2.74
C PHE A 442 15.03 -8.29 2.15
N ARG A 443 15.69 -9.42 1.87
CA ARG A 443 17.08 -9.43 1.38
C ARG A 443 17.26 -8.97 -0.07
N VAL A 444 16.18 -8.96 -0.85
CA VAL A 444 16.26 -8.61 -2.28
C VAL A 444 15.66 -7.23 -2.50
N LEU A 445 16.46 -6.37 -3.14
CA LEU A 445 16.07 -5.03 -3.54
C LEU A 445 15.95 -4.97 -5.07
N ALA A 446 14.74 -4.70 -5.56
CA ALA A 446 14.49 -4.37 -6.97
C ALA A 446 14.41 -2.85 -7.13
N ASP A 447 15.56 -2.25 -7.49
CA ASP A 447 15.72 -0.81 -7.68
C ASP A 447 15.39 -0.39 -9.12
N PHE A 448 14.32 0.40 -9.29
CA PHE A 448 13.86 0.90 -10.58
C PHE A 448 14.63 2.14 -11.02
N GLU A 449 15.23 2.10 -12.20
CA GLU A 449 15.96 3.23 -12.78
C GLU A 449 15.06 4.47 -12.93
N HIS A 450 15.58 5.64 -12.53
CA HIS A 450 14.92 6.94 -12.74
C HIS A 450 14.98 7.40 -14.20
N TYR A 451 15.95 6.88 -14.96
CA TYR A 451 16.23 7.31 -16.31
C TYR A 451 16.36 6.10 -17.23
N LEU A 452 15.84 6.25 -18.44
CA LEU A 452 15.98 5.27 -19.50
C LEU A 452 17.04 5.74 -20.51
N PRO A 453 17.87 4.83 -21.04
CA PRO A 453 18.84 5.18 -22.06
C PRO A 453 18.13 5.58 -23.36
N TYR A 454 18.62 6.63 -24.03
CA TYR A 454 18.14 6.95 -25.38
C TYR A 454 18.72 5.98 -26.41
N ASN A 455 17.96 4.95 -26.78
CA ASN A 455 18.31 3.93 -27.78
C ASN A 455 17.08 3.43 -28.56
N GLU A 456 17.30 2.64 -29.60
CA GLU A 456 16.24 2.12 -30.49
C GLU A 456 15.13 1.39 -29.73
N GLN A 457 15.51 0.52 -28.79
CA GLN A 457 14.58 -0.26 -27.99
C GLN A 457 13.64 0.64 -27.19
N THR A 458 14.20 1.58 -26.42
CA THR A 458 13.44 2.49 -25.56
C THR A 458 12.51 3.38 -26.37
N VAL A 459 13.00 3.96 -27.47
CA VAL A 459 12.19 4.84 -28.34
C VAL A 459 11.05 4.06 -28.98
N THR A 460 11.31 2.84 -29.46
CA THR A 460 10.26 1.99 -30.05
C THR A 460 9.21 1.61 -29.02
N TYR A 461 9.61 1.22 -27.81
CA TYR A 461 8.67 0.91 -26.74
C TYR A 461 7.78 2.11 -26.37
N MET A 462 8.37 3.30 -26.22
CA MET A 462 7.59 4.51 -25.97
C MET A 462 6.57 4.78 -27.08
N ALA A 463 6.99 4.69 -28.35
CA ALA A 463 6.09 4.89 -29.49
C ALA A 463 4.89 3.92 -29.44
N MET A 464 5.14 2.65 -29.10
CA MET A 464 4.08 1.64 -28.99
C MET A 464 3.10 1.94 -27.86
N GLN A 465 3.60 2.27 -26.67
CA GLN A 465 2.74 2.58 -25.53
C GLN A 465 1.92 3.85 -25.76
N ILE A 466 2.51 4.87 -26.39
CA ILE A 466 1.80 6.09 -26.80
C ILE A 466 0.67 5.72 -27.77
N ARG A 467 0.94 4.91 -28.79
CA ARG A 467 -0.08 4.47 -29.75
C ARG A 467 -1.20 3.67 -29.11
N GLU A 468 -0.90 2.82 -28.13
CA GLU A 468 -1.94 2.09 -27.40
C GLU A 468 -2.83 3.02 -26.58
N GLN A 469 -2.26 4.05 -25.92
CA GLN A 469 -3.07 5.07 -25.26
C GLN A 469 -3.91 5.89 -26.25
N MET A 470 -3.35 6.25 -27.42
CA MET A 470 -4.08 6.97 -28.47
C MET A 470 -5.27 6.17 -29.02
N ARG A 471 -5.09 4.85 -29.18
CA ARG A 471 -6.14 3.92 -29.64
C ARG A 471 -7.34 3.91 -28.69
N LEU A 472 -7.09 3.94 -27.37
CA LEU A 472 -8.15 4.04 -26.35
C LEU A 472 -8.94 5.35 -26.43
N LEU A 473 -8.37 6.39 -27.06
CA LEU A 473 -8.96 7.72 -27.22
C LEU A 473 -9.42 8.02 -28.66
N ASN A 474 -9.49 7.01 -29.53
CA ASN A 474 -9.90 7.12 -30.93
C ASN A 474 -9.02 8.04 -31.81
N ILE A 475 -7.74 8.22 -31.47
CA ILE A 475 -6.76 8.90 -32.33
C ILE A 475 -5.86 7.83 -32.98
N ASN A 476 -5.72 7.86 -34.31
CA ASN A 476 -5.16 6.73 -35.06
C ASN A 476 -3.71 6.95 -35.52
N GLU A 477 -3.28 8.20 -35.70
CA GLU A 477 -1.97 8.51 -36.27
C GLU A 477 -1.11 9.36 -35.32
N LEU A 478 0.11 8.92 -35.06
CA LEU A 478 1.14 9.72 -34.37
C LEU A 478 2.14 10.26 -35.39
N THR A 479 2.18 11.57 -35.56
CA THR A 479 3.15 12.19 -36.47
C THR A 479 4.57 12.16 -35.88
N ALA A 480 5.59 12.18 -36.75
CA ALA A 480 6.99 12.27 -36.30
C ALA A 480 7.29 13.56 -35.52
N ALA A 481 6.62 14.67 -35.86
CA ALA A 481 6.73 15.93 -35.14
C ALA A 481 6.13 15.85 -33.74
N GLY A 482 4.95 15.23 -33.61
CA GLY A 482 4.33 14.98 -32.31
C GLY A 482 5.17 14.05 -31.45
N PHE A 483 5.66 12.94 -32.00
CA PHE A 483 6.51 12.02 -31.25
C PHE A 483 7.81 12.68 -30.78
N LYS A 484 8.42 13.52 -31.62
CA LYS A 484 9.58 14.33 -31.24
C LYS A 484 9.28 15.22 -30.03
N GLN A 485 8.14 15.90 -29.98
CA GLN A 485 7.77 16.74 -28.84
C GLN A 485 7.55 15.93 -27.55
N LEU A 486 6.94 14.74 -27.63
CA LEU A 486 6.79 13.85 -26.47
C LEU A 486 8.14 13.37 -25.92
N LEU A 487 9.08 13.03 -26.82
CA LEU A 487 10.44 12.68 -26.39
C LEU A 487 11.18 13.87 -25.79
N THR A 488 11.07 15.07 -26.39
CA THR A 488 11.64 16.30 -25.82
C THR A 488 11.10 16.55 -24.42
N PHE A 489 9.80 16.35 -24.19
CA PHE A 489 9.21 16.44 -22.85
C PHE A 489 9.81 15.42 -21.87
N SER A 490 10.02 14.17 -22.29
CA SER A 490 10.68 13.15 -21.46
C SER A 490 12.15 13.48 -21.17
N PHE A 491 12.90 14.03 -22.12
CA PHE A 491 14.26 14.56 -21.90
C PHE A 491 14.25 15.73 -20.92
N ARG A 492 13.26 16.61 -21.03
CA ARG A 492 13.11 17.78 -20.16
C ARG A 492 12.88 17.36 -18.72
N GLN A 493 11.97 16.41 -18.49
CA GLN A 493 11.75 15.84 -17.16
C GLN A 493 13.01 15.17 -16.59
N ALA A 494 13.85 14.60 -17.45
CA ALA A 494 15.11 14.01 -17.03
C ALA A 494 16.22 15.03 -16.78
N GLU A 495 16.00 16.30 -17.13
CA GLU A 495 17.00 17.37 -17.19
C GLU A 495 18.32 16.92 -17.82
N HIS A 496 18.24 16.20 -18.94
CA HIS A 496 19.42 15.57 -19.53
C HIS A 496 19.25 15.30 -21.02
N GLN A 497 20.22 15.65 -21.85
CA GLN A 497 20.13 15.53 -23.31
C GLN A 497 20.25 14.09 -23.86
N ARG A 498 20.66 13.13 -23.03
CA ARG A 498 20.92 11.73 -23.45
C ARG A 498 20.14 10.66 -22.66
N LYS A 499 19.26 11.09 -21.76
CA LYS A 499 18.49 10.21 -20.88
C LYS A 499 17.03 10.61 -20.93
N LEU A 500 16.15 9.64 -21.09
CA LEU A 500 14.71 9.84 -21.02
C LEU A 500 14.23 9.64 -19.58
N SER A 501 13.19 10.35 -19.17
CA SER A 501 12.55 10.13 -17.87
C SER A 501 11.89 8.75 -17.84
N ALA A 502 12.11 8.00 -16.76
CA ALA A 502 11.40 6.75 -16.52
C ALA A 502 9.97 6.96 -15.97
N ARG A 503 9.59 8.21 -15.62
CA ARG A 503 8.22 8.59 -15.22
C ARG A 503 7.29 8.62 -16.43
N PHE A 504 7.12 7.45 -17.04
CA PHE A 504 6.41 7.32 -18.30
C PHE A 504 4.92 7.66 -18.17
N ALA A 505 4.34 7.54 -16.97
CA ALA A 505 2.95 7.94 -16.73
C ALA A 505 2.71 9.43 -17.06
N ASP A 506 3.68 10.31 -16.80
CA ASP A 506 3.56 11.74 -17.10
C ASP A 506 3.54 12.00 -18.61
N VAL A 507 4.28 11.20 -19.39
CA VAL A 507 4.24 11.25 -20.86
C VAL A 507 2.87 10.79 -21.36
N LEU A 508 2.31 9.73 -20.78
CA LEU A 508 0.98 9.25 -21.13
C LEU A 508 -0.13 10.23 -20.71
N GLU A 509 0.02 10.93 -19.57
CA GLU A 509 -0.85 12.03 -19.16
C GLU A 509 -0.85 13.15 -20.23
N LEU A 510 0.34 13.57 -20.66
CA LEU A 510 0.48 14.58 -21.72
C LEU A 510 -0.15 14.12 -23.04
N VAL A 511 -0.03 12.83 -23.39
CA VAL A 511 -0.71 12.25 -24.56
C VAL A 511 -2.22 12.36 -24.42
N ARG A 512 -2.79 12.06 -23.25
CA ARG A 512 -4.25 12.18 -23.02
C ARG A 512 -4.73 13.62 -23.18
N GLU A 513 -4.01 14.58 -22.60
CA GLU A 513 -4.32 16.01 -22.77
C GLU A 513 -4.20 16.44 -24.24
N ALA A 514 -3.15 16.01 -24.95
CA ALA A 514 -2.96 16.35 -26.35
C ALA A 514 -4.03 15.72 -27.26
N CYS A 515 -4.46 14.47 -26.98
CA CYS A 515 -5.58 13.82 -27.66
C CYS A 515 -6.91 14.57 -27.44
N TYR A 516 -7.14 15.13 -26.25
CA TYR A 516 -8.30 15.98 -25.99
C TYR A 516 -8.31 17.22 -26.91
N TYR A 517 -7.17 17.89 -27.09
CA TYR A 517 -7.07 19.02 -28.03
C TYR A 517 -7.20 18.59 -29.50
N ALA A 518 -6.63 17.45 -29.89
CA ALA A 518 -6.80 16.89 -31.23
C ALA A 518 -8.27 16.59 -31.53
N GLY A 519 -9.00 16.02 -30.55
CA GLY A 519 -10.43 15.74 -30.65
C GLY A 519 -11.28 17.01 -30.81
N GLN A 520 -10.95 18.09 -30.09
CA GLN A 520 -11.62 19.40 -30.29
C GLN A 520 -11.40 19.97 -31.69
N GLN A 521 -10.25 19.68 -32.31
CA GLN A 521 -9.91 20.12 -33.67
C GLN A 521 -10.39 19.14 -34.74
N HIS A 522 -11.09 18.06 -34.35
CA HIS A 522 -11.51 16.96 -35.24
C HIS A 522 -10.35 16.36 -36.05
N SER A 523 -9.15 16.29 -35.45
CA SER A 523 -7.98 15.66 -36.07
C SER A 523 -7.87 14.19 -35.67
N ASP A 524 -7.72 13.31 -36.67
CA ASP A 524 -7.41 11.89 -36.46
C ASP A 524 -5.92 11.63 -36.16
N SER A 525 -5.11 12.69 -36.18
CA SER A 525 -3.66 12.65 -35.97
C SER A 525 -3.22 13.48 -34.75
N LEU A 526 -2.20 12.99 -34.05
CA LEU A 526 -1.52 13.69 -32.96
C LEU A 526 -0.23 14.35 -33.48
N ASP A 527 -0.23 15.68 -33.50
CA ASP A 527 0.86 16.55 -33.96
C ASP A 527 1.50 17.31 -32.79
N ALA A 528 2.70 17.85 -33.03
CA ALA A 528 3.39 18.81 -32.21
C ALA A 528 2.50 19.97 -31.76
N ALA A 529 1.62 20.51 -32.61
CA ALA A 529 0.74 21.61 -32.23
C ALA A 529 -0.20 21.23 -31.06
N HIS A 530 -0.78 20.03 -31.09
CA HIS A 530 -1.65 19.53 -30.02
C HIS A 530 -0.88 19.35 -28.70
N ILE A 531 0.34 18.82 -28.77
CA ILE A 531 1.20 18.61 -27.59
C ILE A 531 1.65 19.95 -26.99
N GLN A 532 2.05 20.91 -27.84
CA GLN A 532 2.41 22.26 -27.40
C GLN A 532 1.21 22.97 -26.77
N GLN A 533 0.00 22.78 -27.31
CA GLN A 533 -1.23 23.32 -26.71
C GLN A 533 -1.50 22.71 -25.32
N ALA A 534 -1.29 21.40 -25.15
CA ALA A 534 -1.40 20.75 -23.85
C ALA A 534 -0.37 21.27 -22.84
N LEU A 535 0.90 21.38 -23.23
CA LEU A 535 1.96 21.93 -22.38
C LEU A 535 1.65 23.38 -21.95
N LYS A 536 1.25 24.24 -22.89
CA LYS A 536 0.83 25.62 -22.60
C LYS A 536 -0.38 25.67 -21.69
N GLY A 537 -1.36 24.77 -21.90
CA GLY A 537 -2.51 24.62 -21.02
C GLY A 537 -2.11 24.26 -19.59
N LYS A 538 -1.21 23.28 -19.42
CA LYS A 538 -0.68 22.88 -18.10
C LYS A 538 0.07 24.02 -17.43
N GLN A 539 0.91 24.73 -18.17
CA GLN A 539 1.64 25.91 -17.68
C GLN A 539 0.68 27.01 -17.23
N HIS A 540 -0.34 27.35 -18.02
CA HIS A 540 -1.33 28.37 -17.66
C HIS A 540 -2.13 27.99 -16.39
N ARG A 541 -2.56 26.73 -16.26
CA ARG A 541 -3.31 26.24 -15.08
C ARG A 541 -2.51 26.35 -13.78
N THR A 542 -1.18 26.27 -13.86
CA THR A 542 -0.27 26.23 -12.70
C THR A 542 0.59 27.49 -12.55
N GLY A 543 0.50 28.41 -13.51
CA GLY A 543 1.45 29.51 -13.69
C GLY A 543 1.13 30.81 -12.95
N ARG A 544 -0.03 30.92 -12.29
CA ARG A 544 -0.51 32.17 -11.65
C ARG A 544 0.55 32.86 -10.78
N ILE A 545 1.30 32.08 -9.99
CA ILE A 545 2.33 32.64 -9.09
C ILE A 545 3.54 33.13 -9.88
N SER A 546 3.97 32.38 -10.91
CA SER A 546 5.07 32.81 -11.79
C SER A 546 4.70 34.06 -12.59
N GLU A 547 3.45 34.19 -13.03
CA GLU A 547 2.95 35.34 -13.77
C GLU A 547 2.89 36.57 -12.88
N GLY A 548 2.31 36.47 -11.68
CA GLY A 548 2.28 37.57 -10.72
C GLY A 548 3.69 38.07 -10.33
N PHE A 549 4.64 37.17 -10.11
CA PHE A 549 6.03 37.57 -9.83
C PHE A 549 6.67 38.33 -11.00
N LEU A 550 6.37 37.94 -12.24
CA LEU A 550 6.86 38.66 -13.42
C LEU A 550 6.21 40.04 -13.54
N GLU A 551 4.90 40.14 -13.26
CA GLU A 551 4.16 41.42 -13.22
C GLU A 551 4.77 42.37 -12.18
N ASP A 552 5.07 41.90 -10.97
CA ASP A 552 5.70 42.71 -9.92
C ASP A 552 7.07 43.28 -10.34
N ILE A 553 7.86 42.52 -11.12
CA ILE A 553 9.13 43.00 -11.69
C ILE A 553 8.89 44.04 -12.81
N GLN A 554 7.85 43.84 -13.63
CA GLN A 554 7.51 44.74 -14.73
C GLN A 554 6.99 46.09 -14.24
N GLU A 555 6.20 46.08 -13.18
CA GLU A 555 5.68 47.27 -12.51
C GLU A 555 6.76 48.01 -11.69
N GLY A 556 7.94 47.40 -11.52
CA GLY A 556 9.05 47.98 -10.77
C GLY A 556 8.89 47.86 -9.26
N GLN A 557 7.96 47.04 -8.78
CA GLN A 557 7.85 46.69 -7.36
C GLN A 557 9.05 45.85 -6.94
N ILE A 558 9.48 44.91 -7.79
CA ILE A 558 10.71 44.13 -7.65
C ILE A 558 11.75 44.68 -8.61
N LEU A 559 12.89 45.10 -8.06
CA LEU A 559 13.93 45.80 -8.80
C LEU A 559 14.92 44.81 -9.41
N ILE A 560 14.72 44.50 -10.69
CA ILE A 560 15.65 43.73 -11.52
C ILE A 560 15.99 44.55 -12.76
N ASP A 561 17.28 44.79 -13.01
CA ASP A 561 17.76 45.45 -14.22
C ASP A 561 18.05 44.41 -15.31
N THR A 562 17.80 44.73 -16.57
CA THR A 562 18.07 43.83 -17.72
C THR A 562 18.98 44.46 -18.77
N ASP A 563 19.51 45.65 -18.46
CA ASP A 563 20.38 46.47 -19.28
C ASP A 563 21.23 47.40 -18.40
N GLY A 564 22.23 48.03 -18.99
CA GLY A 564 23.12 48.93 -18.26
C GLY A 564 24.22 48.22 -17.46
N LEU A 565 24.89 49.02 -16.63
CA LEU A 565 26.11 48.68 -15.89
C LEU A 565 25.98 49.12 -14.44
N ALA A 566 26.35 48.26 -13.49
CA ALA A 566 26.32 48.59 -12.07
C ALA A 566 27.50 47.96 -11.30
N VAL A 567 28.07 48.72 -10.37
CA VAL A 567 29.12 48.23 -9.47
C VAL A 567 28.46 47.47 -8.31
N GLY A 568 29.01 46.31 -7.96
CA GLY A 568 28.57 45.52 -6.82
C GLY A 568 27.14 44.96 -6.94
N LYS A 569 26.55 44.94 -8.15
CA LYS A 569 25.21 44.40 -8.39
C LYS A 569 25.23 43.40 -9.53
N ILE A 570 24.51 42.30 -9.37
CA ILE A 570 24.42 41.25 -10.38
C ILE A 570 23.06 40.54 -10.31
N ASN A 571 22.59 40.04 -11.45
CA ASN A 571 21.41 39.19 -11.49
C ASN A 571 21.82 37.73 -11.22
N GLY A 572 21.49 37.23 -10.03
CA GLY A 572 21.47 35.81 -9.71
C GLY A 572 20.19 35.15 -10.24
N LEU A 573 20.13 33.81 -10.21
CA LEU A 573 18.96 33.03 -10.61
C LEU A 573 18.57 32.02 -9.53
N THR A 574 17.30 32.02 -9.17
CA THR A 574 16.71 31.09 -8.20
C THR A 574 15.65 30.23 -8.87
N VAL A 575 15.24 29.15 -8.20
CA VAL A 575 14.11 28.31 -8.60
C VAL A 575 13.11 28.30 -7.45
N LEU A 576 11.85 28.55 -7.77
CA LEU A 576 10.74 28.40 -6.85
C LEU A 576 9.97 27.14 -7.23
N GLU A 577 9.82 26.23 -6.27
CA GLU A 577 9.05 25.00 -6.40
C GLU A 577 7.75 25.13 -5.59
N ILE A 578 6.61 24.92 -6.25
CA ILE A 578 5.29 25.03 -5.64
C ILE A 578 4.46 23.81 -6.08
N GLY A 579 4.33 22.84 -5.19
CA GLY A 579 3.74 21.55 -5.54
C GLY A 579 4.56 20.89 -6.66
N ASP A 580 3.89 20.54 -7.76
CA ASP A 580 4.52 19.86 -8.90
C ASP A 580 5.09 20.82 -9.97
N THR A 581 5.11 22.13 -9.71
CA THR A 581 5.64 23.11 -10.66
C THR A 581 6.88 23.82 -10.13
N ALA A 582 7.84 23.98 -11.03
CA ALA A 582 9.06 24.73 -10.80
C ALA A 582 9.15 25.86 -11.82
N PHE A 583 9.54 27.05 -11.38
CA PHE A 583 9.85 28.15 -12.28
C PHE A 583 11.05 28.95 -11.77
N GLY A 584 11.91 29.36 -12.69
CA GLY A 584 13.07 30.17 -12.36
C GLY A 584 12.69 31.64 -12.25
N THR A 585 13.36 32.36 -11.35
CA THR A 585 13.21 33.80 -11.19
C THR A 585 14.59 34.47 -11.07
N PRO A 586 14.78 35.65 -11.66
CA PRO A 586 15.97 36.44 -11.39
C PRO A 586 15.88 37.08 -10.01
N ALA A 587 17.02 37.17 -9.35
CA ALA A 587 17.15 37.81 -8.06
C ALA A 587 18.37 38.72 -8.07
N ARG A 588 18.21 39.96 -7.60
CA ARG A 588 19.32 40.92 -7.56
C ARG A 588 20.18 40.61 -6.34
N ILE A 589 21.44 40.28 -6.60
CA ILE A 589 22.46 40.14 -5.54
C ILE A 589 23.26 41.42 -5.52
N SER A 590 23.41 42.01 -4.33
CA SER A 590 24.24 43.17 -4.09
C SER A 590 25.41 42.85 -3.16
N ALA A 591 26.53 43.54 -3.38
CA ALA A 591 27.69 43.49 -2.53
C ALA A 591 28.21 44.91 -2.27
N THR A 592 28.53 45.19 -1.02
CA THR A 592 29.18 46.45 -0.60
C THR A 592 30.48 46.13 0.12
N VAL A 593 31.49 46.98 -0.06
CA VAL A 593 32.83 46.80 0.54
C VAL A 593 33.33 48.14 1.08
N PHE A 594 33.84 48.13 2.30
CA PHE A 594 34.42 49.29 2.96
C PHE A 594 35.56 48.86 3.89
N ALA A 595 36.34 49.84 4.37
CA ALA A 595 37.43 49.58 5.29
C ALA A 595 36.90 49.10 6.65
N GLY A 596 37.34 47.93 7.09
CA GLY A 596 36.94 47.30 8.34
C GLY A 596 37.46 45.87 8.44
N SER A 597 37.15 45.19 9.55
CA SER A 597 37.66 43.86 9.90
C SER A 597 36.55 42.83 10.17
N SER A 598 35.31 43.11 9.77
CA SER A 598 34.15 42.24 10.02
C SER A 598 34.10 41.00 9.12
N GLY A 599 34.94 40.94 8.08
CA GLY A 599 34.89 39.88 7.07
C GLY A 599 33.74 40.05 6.10
N VAL A 600 33.33 38.94 5.47
CA VAL A 600 32.16 38.89 4.59
C VAL A 600 30.94 38.50 5.41
N ILE A 601 29.98 39.41 5.49
CA ILE A 601 28.68 39.22 6.13
C ILE A 601 27.67 38.86 5.04
N ASP A 602 27.03 37.71 5.19
CA ASP A 602 25.87 37.29 4.42
C ASP A 602 24.62 37.70 5.21
N ILE A 603 23.88 38.67 4.68
CA ILE A 603 22.73 39.27 5.36
C ILE A 603 21.66 38.19 5.57
N GLU A 604 21.40 37.34 4.59
CA GLU A 604 20.39 36.29 4.67
C GLU A 604 20.71 35.28 5.78
N ARG A 605 21.99 34.93 5.97
CA ARG A 605 22.41 34.09 7.09
C ARG A 605 22.22 34.77 8.44
N GLU A 606 22.60 36.04 8.56
CA GLU A 606 22.50 36.78 9.85
C GLU A 606 21.04 36.98 10.29
N VAL A 607 20.09 37.02 9.34
CA VAL A 607 18.65 37.10 9.64
C VAL A 607 17.92 35.75 9.57
N GLU A 608 18.66 34.63 9.57
CA GLU A 608 18.13 33.26 9.57
C GLU A 608 17.25 32.89 8.36
N LEU A 609 17.35 33.64 7.25
CA LEU A 609 16.73 33.30 5.97
C LEU A 609 17.60 32.32 5.15
N GLY A 610 18.92 32.36 5.33
CA GLY A 610 19.88 31.47 4.68
C GLY A 610 20.00 30.11 5.39
N LYS A 611 19.75 29.01 4.68
CA LYS A 611 19.94 27.64 5.19
C LYS A 611 21.40 27.18 5.11
N ALA A 612 21.67 25.95 5.58
CA ALA A 612 23.02 25.41 5.75
C ALA A 612 23.83 25.31 4.45
N ILE A 613 23.22 24.93 3.32
CA ILE A 613 23.96 24.78 2.05
C ILE A 613 24.31 26.15 1.49
N HIS A 614 23.40 27.12 1.60
CA HIS A 614 23.67 28.51 1.23
C HIS A 614 24.82 29.10 2.05
N SER A 615 24.74 28.99 3.39
CA SER A 615 25.80 29.44 4.30
C SER A 615 27.16 28.83 3.97
N LYS A 616 27.20 27.54 3.58
CA LYS A 616 28.43 26.87 3.13
C LYS A 616 28.99 27.52 1.86
N GLY A 617 28.15 27.89 0.90
CA GLY A 617 28.56 28.61 -0.32
C GLY A 617 29.33 29.89 -0.01
N VAL A 618 28.82 30.71 0.93
CA VAL A 618 29.48 31.94 1.38
C VAL A 618 30.80 31.68 2.12
N LEU A 619 30.89 30.60 2.88
CA LEU A 619 32.16 30.23 3.50
C LEU A 619 33.21 29.80 2.45
N LEU A 620 32.78 29.11 1.38
CA LEU A 620 33.66 28.71 0.28
C LEU A 620 34.19 29.91 -0.50
N LEU A 621 33.34 30.93 -0.77
CA LEU A 621 33.79 32.14 -1.45
C LEU A 621 34.80 32.94 -0.62
N THR A 622 34.62 32.99 0.71
CA THR A 622 35.59 33.61 1.63
C THR A 622 36.94 32.89 1.59
N GLY A 623 36.93 31.56 1.60
CA GLY A 623 38.13 30.74 1.44
C GLY A 623 38.83 31.00 0.10
N TYR A 624 38.06 31.13 -0.99
CA TYR A 624 38.59 31.48 -2.31
C TYR A 624 39.29 32.85 -2.34
N LEU A 625 38.71 33.90 -1.75
CA LEU A 625 39.33 35.23 -1.70
C LEU A 625 40.67 35.21 -0.97
N GLY A 626 40.72 34.55 0.19
CA GLY A 626 41.95 34.38 0.96
C GLY A 626 43.01 33.62 0.16
N ALA A 627 42.62 32.50 -0.44
CA ALA A 627 43.52 31.67 -1.24
C ALA A 627 44.02 32.37 -2.52
N LYS A 628 43.23 33.27 -3.12
CA LYS A 628 43.59 33.92 -4.39
C LYS A 628 44.38 35.21 -4.20
N TYR A 629 43.97 36.07 -3.26
CA TYR A 629 44.53 37.42 -3.12
C TYR A 629 45.35 37.62 -1.84
N ALA A 630 44.84 37.18 -0.69
CA ALA A 630 45.38 37.54 0.63
C ALA A 630 46.29 36.44 1.22
N ARG A 631 47.34 36.06 0.50
CA ARG A 631 48.37 35.11 1.00
C ARG A 631 49.55 35.79 1.70
N GLU A 632 49.85 37.03 1.28
CA GLU A 632 51.02 37.79 1.76
C GLU A 632 50.62 38.84 2.81
N PHE A 633 49.32 39.09 2.97
CA PHE A 633 48.72 40.00 3.94
C PHE A 633 47.38 39.42 4.43
N PRO A 634 46.89 39.78 5.63
CA PRO A 634 45.63 39.25 6.15
C PRO A 634 44.44 39.74 5.30
N LEU A 635 43.43 38.89 5.11
CA LEU A 635 42.18 39.28 4.45
C LEU A 635 41.32 40.14 5.40
N THR A 636 41.69 41.41 5.53
CA THR A 636 40.97 42.42 6.34
C THR A 636 40.11 43.28 5.43
N LEU A 637 38.81 43.02 5.42
CA LEU A 637 37.78 43.88 4.83
C LEU A 637 36.48 43.73 5.62
N SER A 638 35.59 44.71 5.49
CA SER A 638 34.17 44.55 5.83
C SER A 638 33.37 44.58 4.53
N ALA A 639 32.63 43.50 4.28
CA ALA A 639 31.76 43.37 3.12
C ALA A 639 30.39 42.84 3.51
N ASN A 640 29.34 43.33 2.87
CA ASN A 640 27.99 42.80 3.03
C ASN A 640 27.50 42.26 1.68
N ILE A 641 26.91 41.08 1.69
CA ILE A 641 26.22 40.47 0.56
C ILE A 641 24.74 40.37 0.93
N ALA A 642 23.86 40.75 0.01
CA ALA A 642 22.41 40.61 0.15
C ALA A 642 21.77 40.08 -1.14
N MET A 643 20.76 39.25 -0.97
CA MET A 643 19.75 38.94 -1.98
C MET A 643 18.59 39.95 -1.83
N GLU A 644 18.61 40.98 -2.65
CA GLU A 644 17.65 42.09 -2.55
C GLU A 644 16.21 41.61 -2.71
N GLN A 645 15.33 42.13 -1.85
CA GLN A 645 13.88 41.85 -1.85
C GLN A 645 13.53 40.35 -1.74
N SER A 646 14.41 39.55 -1.11
CA SER A 646 14.12 38.17 -0.72
C SER A 646 13.54 38.12 0.70
N TYR A 647 12.32 37.58 0.83
CA TYR A 647 11.61 37.44 2.12
C TYR A 647 11.38 35.98 2.54
N GLY A 648 11.78 35.03 1.70
CA GLY A 648 11.65 33.59 1.95
C GLY A 648 12.98 32.95 2.36
N HIS A 649 12.91 31.69 2.80
CA HIS A 649 14.12 30.92 3.05
C HIS A 649 14.88 30.65 1.74
N ILE A 650 16.19 30.77 1.78
CA ILE A 650 17.10 30.49 0.67
C ILE A 650 17.96 29.28 1.02
N ASP A 651 18.07 28.34 0.08
CA ASP A 651 18.95 27.18 0.23
C ASP A 651 19.67 26.87 -1.09
N GLY A 652 20.76 26.12 -0.97
CA GLY A 652 21.64 25.78 -2.09
C GLY A 652 22.79 26.78 -2.30
N ASP A 653 23.82 26.32 -3.01
CA ASP A 653 25.07 27.05 -3.28
C ASP A 653 25.13 27.62 -4.71
N SER A 654 24.01 27.59 -5.44
CA SER A 654 23.95 27.98 -6.85
C SER A 654 24.08 29.48 -7.13
N ALA A 655 24.13 30.31 -6.08
CA ALA A 655 24.34 31.75 -6.15
C ALA A 655 25.81 32.15 -5.94
N SER A 656 26.68 31.25 -5.48
CA SER A 656 28.04 31.61 -5.04
C SER A 656 28.93 32.17 -6.14
N LEU A 657 28.73 31.77 -7.41
CA LEU A 657 29.41 32.41 -8.54
C LEU A 657 28.97 33.88 -8.72
N ALA A 658 27.68 34.17 -8.55
CA ALA A 658 27.17 35.52 -8.68
C ALA A 658 27.64 36.41 -7.51
N GLU A 659 27.57 35.89 -6.28
CA GLU A 659 28.05 36.55 -5.07
C GLU A 659 29.52 36.94 -5.15
N VAL A 660 30.40 36.01 -5.56
CA VAL A 660 31.84 36.32 -5.69
C VAL A 660 32.10 37.35 -6.80
N CYS A 661 31.33 37.33 -7.89
CA CYS A 661 31.46 38.32 -8.96
C CYS A 661 31.00 39.71 -8.50
N ALA A 662 29.87 39.81 -7.80
CA ALA A 662 29.38 41.06 -7.21
C ALA A 662 30.39 41.62 -6.20
N LEU A 663 30.93 40.77 -5.33
CA LEU A 663 31.92 41.16 -4.36
C LEU A 663 33.22 41.65 -5.01
N LEU A 664 33.73 40.96 -6.03
CA LEU A 664 34.91 41.41 -6.78
C LEU A 664 34.65 42.70 -7.56
N SER A 665 33.44 42.91 -8.07
CA SER A 665 33.03 44.19 -8.65
C SER A 665 33.05 45.31 -7.62
N ALA A 666 32.49 45.09 -6.42
CA ALA A 666 32.51 46.07 -5.32
C ALA A 666 33.93 46.35 -4.79
N ILE A 667 34.81 45.34 -4.75
CA ILE A 667 36.23 45.53 -4.41
C ILE A 667 36.91 46.37 -5.49
N THR A 668 36.71 46.08 -6.77
CA THR A 668 37.52 46.68 -7.86
C THR A 668 36.95 47.96 -8.46
N ASP A 669 35.73 48.34 -8.07
CA ASP A 669 34.94 49.41 -8.68
C ASP A 669 34.75 49.22 -10.22
N ILE A 670 34.77 47.97 -10.67
CA ILE A 670 34.53 47.61 -12.07
C ILE A 670 33.04 47.24 -12.21
N PRO A 671 32.25 47.93 -13.05
CA PRO A 671 30.84 47.63 -13.19
C PRO A 671 30.58 46.30 -13.93
N ILE A 672 29.48 45.66 -13.56
CA ILE A 672 28.94 44.45 -14.17
C ILE A 672 27.78 44.79 -15.11
N LYS A 673 27.74 44.15 -16.28
CA LYS A 673 26.61 44.18 -17.22
C LYS A 673 25.37 43.55 -16.60
N GLN A 674 24.31 44.34 -16.44
CA GLN A 674 23.03 43.83 -15.93
C GLN A 674 22.20 43.13 -17.03
N SER A 675 22.65 43.15 -18.29
CA SER A 675 22.06 42.33 -19.35
C SER A 675 22.33 40.83 -19.17
N LEU A 676 23.33 40.45 -18.36
CA LEU A 676 23.67 39.06 -18.09
C LEU A 676 23.20 38.64 -16.69
N ALA A 677 22.51 37.49 -16.61
CA ALA A 677 22.29 36.79 -15.36
C ALA A 677 23.28 35.64 -15.17
N VAL A 678 23.49 35.22 -13.93
CA VAL A 678 24.50 34.23 -13.57
C VAL A 678 23.95 33.22 -12.58
N THR A 679 24.31 31.96 -12.77
CA THR A 679 24.14 30.91 -11.76
C THR A 679 25.32 29.95 -11.80
N GLY A 680 25.66 29.38 -10.66
CA GLY A 680 26.76 28.43 -10.51
C GLY A 680 27.23 28.36 -9.08
N SER A 681 27.58 27.16 -8.64
CA SER A 681 28.34 26.96 -7.40
C SER A 681 29.83 27.12 -7.68
N ILE A 682 30.63 27.39 -6.64
CA ILE A 682 32.09 27.46 -6.73
C ILE A 682 32.74 26.68 -5.60
N ASN A 683 33.91 26.10 -5.87
CA ASN A 683 34.78 25.60 -4.82
C ASN A 683 35.83 26.65 -4.39
N GLN A 684 36.63 26.34 -3.37
CA GLN A 684 37.68 27.24 -2.85
C GLN A 684 38.79 27.58 -3.85
N HIS A 685 38.87 26.88 -4.99
CA HIS A 685 39.82 27.15 -6.06
C HIS A 685 39.22 28.00 -7.19
N GLY A 686 37.96 28.44 -7.06
CA GLY A 686 37.27 29.25 -8.06
C GLY A 686 36.85 28.46 -9.29
N GLN A 687 36.75 27.13 -9.19
CA GLN A 687 36.17 26.29 -10.25
C GLN A 687 34.65 26.28 -10.10
N VAL A 688 33.96 26.47 -11.22
CA VAL A 688 32.49 26.53 -11.28
C VAL A 688 31.91 25.12 -11.33
N GLN A 689 30.90 24.86 -10.51
CA GLN A 689 30.30 23.55 -10.29
C GLN A 689 28.83 23.55 -10.74
N ALA A 690 28.32 22.35 -11.03
CA ALA A 690 26.96 22.15 -11.53
C ALA A 690 25.90 22.58 -10.51
N ILE A 691 24.75 22.99 -11.02
CA ILE A 691 23.56 23.39 -10.26
C ILE A 691 22.32 22.64 -10.76
N GLY A 692 21.26 22.60 -9.95
CA GLY A 692 19.94 22.08 -10.34
C GLY A 692 19.04 23.15 -10.97
N GLY A 693 18.02 22.73 -11.73
CA GLY A 693 16.99 23.61 -12.31
C GLY A 693 17.53 24.62 -13.32
N VAL A 694 18.56 24.24 -14.08
CA VAL A 694 19.24 25.16 -15.02
C VAL A 694 18.31 25.66 -16.13
N ASN A 695 17.37 24.83 -16.57
CA ASN A 695 16.43 25.16 -17.63
C ASN A 695 15.46 26.25 -17.16
N GLU A 696 14.87 26.04 -15.99
CA GLU A 696 13.92 26.93 -15.33
C GLU A 696 14.56 28.30 -15.07
N LYS A 697 15.81 28.31 -14.57
CA LYS A 697 16.59 29.53 -14.34
C LYS A 697 16.81 30.34 -15.61
N ILE A 698 17.24 29.69 -16.69
CA ILE A 698 17.46 30.36 -17.99
C ILE A 698 16.14 30.92 -18.52
N GLU A 699 15.09 30.12 -18.51
CA GLU A 699 13.79 30.47 -19.05
C GLU A 699 13.07 31.55 -18.22
N GLY A 700 13.31 31.59 -16.91
CA GLY A 700 12.84 32.66 -16.03
C GLY A 700 13.41 34.02 -16.43
N TYR A 701 14.74 34.10 -16.57
CA TYR A 701 15.39 35.35 -16.99
C TYR A 701 15.06 35.72 -18.44
N PHE A 702 15.01 34.74 -19.35
CA PHE A 702 14.62 34.96 -20.73
C PHE A 702 13.22 35.58 -20.83
N ARG A 703 12.23 35.07 -20.08
CA ARG A 703 10.86 35.63 -20.08
C ARG A 703 10.83 37.09 -19.66
N LEU A 704 11.61 37.46 -18.63
CA LEU A 704 11.75 38.87 -18.22
C LEU A 704 12.38 39.73 -19.33
N CYS A 705 13.48 39.28 -19.93
CA CYS A 705 14.11 40.02 -21.03
C CYS A 705 13.18 40.13 -22.26
N GLN A 706 12.47 39.06 -22.59
CA GLN A 706 11.53 39.03 -23.71
C GLN A 706 10.37 40.01 -23.49
N SER A 707 9.84 40.08 -22.27
CA SER A 707 8.72 40.96 -21.95
C SER A 707 9.07 42.45 -21.97
N ARG A 708 10.35 42.79 -21.72
CA ARG A 708 10.91 44.14 -21.89
C ARG A 708 11.46 44.42 -23.29
N GLY A 709 11.45 43.42 -24.18
CA GLY A 709 12.06 43.49 -25.50
C GLY A 709 13.53 43.05 -25.50
N LEU A 710 13.86 42.11 -26.38
CA LEU A 710 15.22 41.58 -26.52
C LEU A 710 16.15 42.57 -27.22
N THR A 711 17.25 42.93 -26.57
CA THR A 711 18.26 43.88 -27.09
C THR A 711 19.36 43.21 -27.91
N GLY A 712 19.51 41.88 -27.76
CA GLY A 712 20.64 41.14 -28.34
C GLY A 712 21.90 41.10 -27.49
N GLU A 713 21.91 41.81 -26.35
CA GLU A 713 23.00 41.73 -25.38
C GLU A 713 22.69 40.81 -24.19
N GLN A 714 21.41 40.45 -24.01
CA GLN A 714 20.97 39.69 -22.86
C GLN A 714 21.37 38.22 -22.95
N GLY A 715 21.59 37.60 -21.80
CA GLY A 715 21.98 36.20 -21.74
C GLY A 715 22.19 35.68 -20.34
N VAL A 716 22.56 34.41 -20.24
CA VAL A 716 22.80 33.72 -18.97
C VAL A 716 24.17 33.04 -18.99
N ILE A 717 24.92 33.21 -17.91
CA ILE A 717 26.17 32.49 -17.62
C ILE A 717 25.85 31.31 -16.71
N ILE A 718 26.22 30.10 -17.13
CA ILE A 718 25.98 28.84 -16.40
C ILE A 718 27.27 28.02 -16.27
N PRO A 719 27.31 27.01 -15.37
CA PRO A 719 28.41 26.07 -15.32
C PRO A 719 28.55 25.26 -16.60
N ALA A 720 29.77 25.07 -17.09
CA ALA A 720 30.04 24.24 -18.26
C ALA A 720 29.59 22.78 -18.10
N SER A 721 29.62 22.27 -16.86
CA SER A 721 29.10 20.93 -16.53
C SER A 721 27.59 20.78 -16.75
N ASN A 722 26.82 21.88 -16.68
CA ASN A 722 25.37 21.84 -16.90
C ASN A 722 24.97 21.84 -18.37
N GLN A 723 25.90 21.96 -19.32
CA GLN A 723 25.56 21.94 -20.76
C GLN A 723 24.76 20.68 -21.13
N LEU A 724 25.12 19.52 -20.56
CA LEU A 724 24.42 18.25 -20.80
C LEU A 724 22.99 18.22 -20.22
N ASN A 725 22.67 19.12 -19.30
CA ASN A 725 21.35 19.22 -18.67
C ASN A 725 20.38 20.14 -19.41
N LEU A 726 20.85 20.86 -20.43
CA LEU A 726 20.03 21.82 -21.17
C LEU A 726 18.99 21.11 -22.05
N VAL A 727 17.72 21.38 -21.81
CA VAL A 727 16.56 21.01 -22.62
C VAL A 727 15.62 22.22 -22.68
N LEU A 728 16.12 23.28 -23.34
CA LEU A 728 15.46 24.59 -23.36
C LEU A 728 14.26 24.61 -24.31
N ASN A 729 13.27 25.44 -23.99
CA ASN A 729 12.12 25.67 -24.84
C ASN A 729 12.49 26.29 -26.21
N ASP A 730 11.67 26.00 -27.22
CA ASP A 730 11.86 26.43 -28.61
C ASP A 730 12.01 27.96 -28.76
N GLU A 731 11.38 28.74 -27.86
CA GLU A 731 11.47 30.20 -27.85
C GLU A 731 12.88 30.70 -27.51
N VAL A 732 13.53 30.10 -26.51
CA VAL A 732 14.92 30.44 -26.13
C VAL A 732 15.87 30.03 -27.25
N ILE A 733 15.72 28.82 -27.79
CA ILE A 733 16.54 28.32 -28.90
C ILE A 733 16.40 29.23 -30.12
N SER A 734 15.18 29.70 -30.41
CA SER A 734 14.92 30.64 -31.51
C SER A 734 15.57 32.00 -31.28
N ALA A 735 15.54 32.54 -30.06
CA ALA A 735 16.21 33.79 -29.73
C ALA A 735 17.73 33.69 -29.84
N VAL A 736 18.33 32.58 -29.40
CA VAL A 736 19.77 32.32 -29.57
C VAL A 736 20.13 32.18 -31.05
N LYS A 737 19.32 31.48 -31.84
CA LYS A 737 19.51 31.36 -33.30
C LYS A 737 19.48 32.73 -34.00
N GLN A 738 18.67 33.66 -33.50
CA GLN A 738 18.54 35.02 -34.01
C GLN A 738 19.59 35.99 -33.43
N HIS A 739 20.52 35.51 -32.60
CA HIS A 739 21.50 36.32 -31.86
C HIS A 739 20.86 37.40 -30.96
N LYS A 740 19.62 37.16 -30.50
CA LYS A 740 18.88 38.08 -29.61
C LYS A 740 19.05 37.76 -28.12
N PHE A 741 19.54 36.57 -27.82
CA PHE A 741 19.82 36.09 -26.46
C PHE A 741 21.01 35.15 -26.51
N HIS A 742 21.78 35.04 -25.43
CA HIS A 742 23.01 34.22 -25.41
C HIS A 742 23.07 33.33 -24.17
N ILE A 743 23.57 32.11 -24.33
CA ILE A 743 23.88 31.21 -23.21
C ILE A 743 25.38 31.00 -23.19
N TYR A 744 26.03 31.35 -22.09
CA TYR A 744 27.47 31.21 -21.91
C TYR A 744 27.77 30.13 -20.88
N VAL A 745 28.78 29.32 -21.17
CA VAL A 745 29.30 28.32 -20.24
C VAL A 745 30.65 28.75 -19.69
N VAL A 746 30.84 28.60 -18.38
CA VAL A 746 32.10 28.90 -17.70
C VAL A 746 32.56 27.74 -16.81
N LYS A 747 33.87 27.62 -16.65
CA LYS A 747 34.57 26.65 -15.79
C LYS A 747 35.22 27.33 -14.60
N THR A 748 35.47 28.64 -14.66
CA THR A 748 36.14 29.40 -13.60
C THR A 748 35.46 30.73 -13.33
N VAL A 749 35.67 31.26 -12.12
CA VAL A 749 35.24 32.62 -11.74
C VAL A 749 35.83 33.68 -12.70
N ASP A 750 37.07 33.49 -13.16
CA ASP A 750 37.75 34.42 -14.07
C ASP A 750 37.06 34.52 -15.44
N GLU A 751 36.59 33.40 -15.98
CA GLU A 751 35.81 33.39 -17.23
C GLU A 751 34.48 34.13 -17.08
N ALA A 752 33.81 34.00 -15.93
CA ALA A 752 32.58 34.74 -15.64
C ALA A 752 32.85 36.25 -15.55
N LEU A 753 33.89 36.67 -14.82
CA LEU A 753 34.29 38.07 -14.70
C LEU A 753 34.60 38.70 -16.06
N ASN A 754 35.28 37.98 -16.96
CA ASN A 754 35.56 38.45 -18.32
C ASN A 754 34.27 38.81 -19.08
N LEU A 755 33.24 37.96 -19.00
CA LEU A 755 31.95 38.18 -19.66
C LEU A 755 31.19 39.37 -19.05
N LEU A 756 31.11 39.37 -17.71
CA LEU A 756 30.34 40.32 -16.92
C LEU A 756 30.89 41.75 -16.98
N THR A 757 32.21 41.90 -16.95
CA THR A 757 32.87 43.21 -16.89
C THR A 757 33.38 43.68 -18.25
N GLY A 758 33.65 42.76 -19.17
CA GLY A 758 34.38 43.06 -20.41
C GLY A 758 35.88 43.36 -20.22
N VAL A 759 36.41 43.16 -19.00
CA VAL A 759 37.81 43.35 -18.65
C VAL A 759 38.45 41.98 -18.42
N GLU A 760 39.68 41.80 -18.90
CA GLU A 760 40.43 40.56 -18.66
C GLU A 760 40.69 40.37 -17.15
N ALA A 761 40.35 39.20 -16.63
CA ALA A 761 40.55 38.85 -15.23
C ALA A 761 42.04 38.83 -14.86
N GLY A 762 42.88 38.34 -15.78
CA GLY A 762 44.34 38.32 -15.68
C GLY A 762 44.89 37.18 -14.82
N GLU A 763 45.97 36.56 -15.27
CA GLU A 763 46.67 35.49 -14.56
C GLU A 763 48.00 35.96 -13.95
N LYS A 764 48.48 35.25 -12.93
CA LYS A 764 49.82 35.53 -12.37
C LYS A 764 50.88 35.16 -13.39
N ASN A 765 51.82 36.07 -13.62
CA ASN A 765 53.02 35.77 -14.40
C ASN A 765 53.99 34.86 -13.60
N SER A 766 55.12 34.49 -14.20
CA SER A 766 56.17 33.67 -13.55
C SER A 766 56.78 34.30 -12.29
N ARG A 767 56.54 35.60 -12.04
CA ARG A 767 56.95 36.33 -10.83
C ARG A 767 55.83 36.46 -9.80
N GLY A 768 54.69 35.80 -10.00
CA GLY A 768 53.55 35.83 -9.09
C GLY A 768 52.67 37.07 -9.16
N GLN A 769 52.87 37.97 -10.14
CA GLN A 769 52.16 39.25 -10.25
C GLN A 769 51.04 39.20 -11.30
N TYR A 770 49.89 39.81 -10.99
CA TYR A 770 48.81 40.03 -11.95
C TYR A 770 49.06 41.27 -12.84
N PRO A 771 48.52 41.31 -14.07
CA PRO A 771 48.55 42.52 -14.89
C PRO A 771 47.80 43.67 -14.20
N LYS A 772 48.41 44.86 -14.11
CA LYS A 772 47.85 46.00 -13.33
C LYS A 772 46.43 46.42 -13.74
N LYS A 773 46.09 46.32 -15.03
CA LYS A 773 44.77 46.72 -15.55
C LYS A 773 43.70 45.63 -15.45
N SER A 774 44.08 44.41 -15.09
CA SER A 774 43.19 43.26 -14.98
C SER A 774 42.33 43.32 -13.71
N VAL A 775 41.20 42.59 -13.70
CA VAL A 775 40.31 42.52 -12.53
C VAL A 775 41.08 42.01 -11.30
N ASN A 776 41.82 40.91 -11.44
CA ASN A 776 42.58 40.31 -10.34
C ASN A 776 43.72 41.22 -9.85
N GLY A 777 44.35 41.97 -10.76
CA GLY A 777 45.36 42.97 -10.40
C GLY A 777 44.80 44.11 -9.55
N ARG A 778 43.63 44.64 -9.91
CA ARG A 778 42.96 45.68 -9.11
C ARG A 778 42.45 45.15 -7.78
N ALA A 779 41.92 43.94 -7.76
CA ALA A 779 41.41 43.31 -6.53
C ALA A 779 42.54 43.13 -5.51
N LEU A 780 43.70 42.63 -5.95
CA LEU A 780 44.88 42.46 -5.09
C LEU A 780 45.34 43.78 -4.47
N VAL A 781 45.49 44.83 -5.31
CA VAL A 781 45.92 46.16 -4.85
C VAL A 781 44.93 46.73 -3.85
N ARG A 782 43.62 46.72 -4.19
CA ARG A 782 42.61 47.30 -3.32
C ARG A 782 42.50 46.57 -1.98
N LEU A 783 42.60 45.24 -1.97
CA LEU A 783 42.57 44.47 -0.73
C LEU A 783 43.81 44.75 0.14
N ALA A 784 44.98 44.94 -0.46
CA ALA A 784 46.17 45.36 0.26
C ALA A 784 46.01 46.76 0.85
N ASP A 785 45.49 47.73 0.07
CA ASP A 785 45.22 49.09 0.55
C ASP A 785 44.24 49.09 1.75
N ILE A 786 43.17 48.30 1.70
CA ILE A 786 42.22 48.17 2.82
C ILE A 786 42.93 47.57 4.04
N ALA A 787 43.79 46.57 3.84
CA ALA A 787 44.56 45.99 4.93
C ALA A 787 45.52 46.99 5.59
N GLU A 788 46.17 47.86 4.82
CA GLU A 788 47.01 48.93 5.37
C GLU A 788 46.19 49.96 6.16
N ILE A 789 45.04 50.39 5.63
CA ILE A 789 44.11 51.33 6.30
C ILE A 789 43.65 50.77 7.66
N VAL A 790 43.27 49.48 7.70
CA VAL A 790 42.73 48.85 8.91
C VAL A 790 43.83 48.56 9.94
N ASN A 791 45.03 48.18 9.49
CA ASN A 791 46.14 47.86 10.39
C ASN A 791 46.98 49.08 10.82
N GLY A 792 46.63 50.29 10.35
CA GLY A 792 47.23 51.54 10.83
C GLY A 792 48.60 51.87 10.23
N ALA A 793 48.94 51.36 9.04
CA ALA A 793 50.21 51.66 8.38
C ALA A 793 50.21 53.01 7.62
N MET A 794 49.55 54.04 8.17
CA MET A 794 49.90 55.44 7.85
C MET A 794 50.85 55.95 8.94
N ASP A 795 52.04 55.36 9.01
CA ASP A 795 53.16 56.07 9.60
C ASP A 795 53.66 57.08 8.56
N GLU A 796 53.76 58.32 9.02
CA GLU A 796 54.18 59.53 8.32
C GLU A 796 55.46 59.33 7.49
N ASP A 797 55.42 59.75 6.22
CA ASP A 797 56.48 60.53 5.54
C ASP A 797 55.96 61.21 4.26
#